data_AF-A0A9P5QHN1-F1
#
_entry.id   AF-A0A9P5QHN1-F1
#
_cell.length_a   1.000
_cell.length_b   1.000
_cell.length_c   1.000
_cell.angle_alpha   90.00
_cell.angle_beta   90.00
_cell.angle_gamma   90.00
#
_symmetry.space_group_name_H-M   'P 1'
#
loop_
_entity.id
_entity.type
_entity.pdbx_description
1 polymer ?
#
loop_
_entity_poly.entity_id
_entity_poly.type
_entity_poly.pdbx_seq_one_letter_code
_entity_poly.pdbx_strand_id
1 'polypeptide(L)'
;MSTQRHLSKHQDGRHSRPRSSQESDSTQDSLDEYHEKIHGGTPLLPISSRESSPPSPSTKHPISRKSVLIRILAIINLISLFSWFYLEALAGGDIEWVKDHLSFLGANLVLSVVCFTLALSLIMLTPMSRTFSNCMFACMGLVLFALKKWDEGESFQQHGAYNMLVFLVISIPLNGLIQLILFMQRTMAPNKFRRVMTTNIVGNIIVVTLTLIYYHSIWGNGANGAHLIHGEINGTQLCEWGGSNIPFVDLLPNHIQNFWTGRLTCPVVKGIEAEWSYDGILTISCLNKGFIASGQDPTYDVLPDTRPWPAEDKIRLTYNKIIVKRTERFNYTEPVLVNNEGVESIIANCEPGVSKVLIRVIRNDAVLDRVKAVGEASRLESNIANTAQGEQVGNSIEKANRNHKNEERTKPNVMVIFMDAVSRRQFYRKLAKSSAVVGSLDKTAQGGPQLHEFFRYHAVGFNTDDNSRAVYSNTTQILDPPNLPIWKDFYEDGYITSRVEDNCDDWSAHYTGITTSQYFDHELQAPFCLPPYYALEGNPFSNFEGPHSIVSRCMHGTNVHNHAFEYMNQFRRAYPDKPWFQMGSFIEGHDGTGEVLLTIDNDLSKFFKGMEEDGTLENTIIFIMADHGLHMGINFMFSPNGRIEHMNPYLSVIMPPLVTKRYPSLSRGLMHNQQSLVTGFEIHATLKLLASGKLFNDVEGNNNDMKGDGWRKGTLFDETLDISRTCEQAKIPEEYCSCRVPN
;
A
#
# COMPACT_ATOMS: atom_id res chain seq x y z
N MET A 1 -6.43 36.89 40.59
CA MET A 1 -6.75 38.28 40.18
C MET A 1 -6.06 38.51 38.84
N SER A 2 -6.77 38.85 37.75
CA SER A 2 -7.22 40.21 37.36
C SER A 2 -6.05 41.20 37.16
N THR A 3 -5.85 41.89 36.01
CA THR A 3 -6.65 41.93 34.76
C THR A 3 -5.89 42.53 33.55
N GLN A 4 -6.18 42.03 32.33
CA GLN A 4 -6.25 42.71 31.00
C GLN A 4 -5.42 43.96 30.58
N ARG A 5 -4.89 43.90 29.32
CA ARG A 5 -4.85 44.96 28.25
C ARG A 5 -3.94 46.22 28.46
N HIS A 6 -3.49 47.01 27.46
CA HIS A 6 -3.35 46.89 25.98
C HIS A 6 -2.37 47.97 25.39
N LEU A 7 -1.69 47.66 24.27
CA LEU A 7 -1.36 48.49 23.08
C LEU A 7 -0.66 49.91 23.15
N SER A 8 0.60 49.91 22.66
CA SER A 8 1.12 50.70 21.51
C SER A 8 1.66 52.16 21.62
N LYS A 9 2.79 52.39 20.89
CA LYS A 9 3.33 53.61 20.21
C LYS A 9 3.38 54.96 20.99
N HIS A 10 4.41 55.80 20.87
CA HIS A 10 5.07 56.29 19.64
C HIS A 10 6.52 56.80 19.87
N GLN A 11 7.21 57.20 18.79
CA GLN A 11 8.50 57.93 18.80
C GLN A 11 8.32 59.44 19.11
N ASP A 12 9.32 60.11 19.69
CA ASP A 12 10.26 60.98 18.94
C ASP A 12 11.44 61.45 19.84
N GLY A 13 12.51 62.02 19.26
CA GLY A 13 13.71 62.43 20.02
C GLY A 13 14.89 62.95 19.20
N ARG A 14 14.69 64.04 18.43
CA ARG A 14 15.78 64.72 17.68
C ARG A 14 16.53 65.73 18.56
N HIS A 15 17.81 66.00 18.26
CA HIS A 15 18.28 67.38 18.09
C HIS A 15 19.55 67.53 17.23
N SER A 16 19.40 68.33 16.15
CA SER A 16 20.29 69.34 15.51
C SER A 16 21.84 69.16 15.45
N ARG A 17 22.55 69.32 14.32
CA ARG A 17 22.65 70.45 13.32
C ARG A 17 23.17 71.78 13.93
N PRO A 18 23.86 72.70 13.18
CA PRO A 18 23.84 72.89 11.70
C PRO A 18 25.18 73.31 10.97
N ARG A 19 25.15 73.26 9.61
CA ARG A 19 25.74 74.22 8.60
C ARG A 19 27.26 74.57 8.58
N SER A 20 27.88 75.01 7.47
CA SER A 20 27.53 75.03 6.02
C SER A 20 28.71 75.40 5.07
N SER A 21 28.51 75.12 3.77
CA SER A 21 28.84 75.93 2.55
C SER A 21 30.28 76.22 2.07
N GLN A 22 30.54 75.75 0.84
CA GLN A 22 31.19 76.40 -0.34
C GLN A 22 32.73 76.62 -0.44
N GLU A 23 33.23 76.35 -1.68
CA GLU A 23 34.33 77.01 -2.44
C GLU A 23 35.75 77.11 -1.83
N SER A 24 36.86 77.22 -2.60
CA SER A 24 37.20 76.92 -4.01
C SER A 24 38.74 76.82 -4.16
N ASP A 25 39.25 76.42 -5.35
CA ASP A 25 40.66 76.50 -5.80
C ASP A 25 41.68 75.58 -5.06
N SER A 26 42.68 74.96 -5.72
CA SER A 26 43.98 75.46 -6.26
C SER A 26 44.93 75.95 -5.14
N THR A 27 46.23 75.63 -5.08
CA THR A 27 47.23 75.20 -6.08
C THR A 27 48.29 74.27 -5.41
N GLN A 28 48.81 73.20 -6.05
CA GLN A 28 50.07 73.12 -6.85
C GLN A 28 51.40 73.15 -6.06
N ASP A 29 52.09 72.00 -6.02
CA ASP A 29 53.56 71.82 -5.89
C ASP A 29 53.87 70.30 -6.01
N SER A 30 55.08 69.83 -6.32
CA SER A 30 56.04 70.06 -7.43
C SER A 30 57.16 68.99 -7.31
N LEU A 31 58.13 68.93 -8.24
CA LEU A 31 59.25 67.94 -8.29
C LEU A 31 58.82 66.47 -8.65
N ASP A 32 59.56 65.70 -9.45
CA ASP A 32 60.67 66.04 -10.34
C ASP A 32 60.73 65.15 -11.61
N GLU A 33 61.50 65.64 -12.58
CA GLU A 33 61.52 65.30 -14.01
C GLU A 33 62.44 64.12 -14.39
N TYR A 34 62.11 63.37 -15.47
CA TYR A 34 63.12 62.74 -16.34
C TYR A 34 62.62 62.51 -17.79
N HIS A 35 63.43 62.94 -18.76
CA HIS A 35 63.28 62.79 -20.23
C HIS A 35 63.42 61.32 -20.71
N GLU A 36 63.01 60.81 -21.91
CA GLU A 36 62.38 61.31 -23.16
C GLU A 36 61.85 60.07 -23.99
N LYS A 37 61.37 60.04 -25.27
CA LYS A 37 61.32 61.00 -26.41
C LYS A 37 60.14 60.75 -27.40
N ILE A 38 59.75 61.84 -28.08
CA ILE A 38 59.15 62.07 -29.43
C ILE A 38 59.31 60.90 -30.44
N HIS A 39 58.40 60.52 -31.37
CA HIS A 39 57.38 61.21 -32.22
C HIS A 39 56.09 60.35 -32.40
N GLY A 40 54.91 60.83 -32.86
CA GLY A 40 54.44 62.17 -33.22
C GLY A 40 53.28 62.12 -34.26
N GLY A 41 52.26 62.98 -34.17
CA GLY A 41 51.21 63.12 -35.22
C GLY A 41 49.76 63.28 -34.74
N THR A 42 49.23 64.49 -34.88
CA THR A 42 47.79 64.89 -34.84
C THR A 42 47.41 65.50 -36.21
N PRO A 43 46.13 65.81 -36.59
CA PRO A 43 44.91 65.89 -35.77
C PRO A 43 43.59 65.33 -36.40
N LEU A 44 42.48 65.49 -35.65
CA LEU A 44 41.08 65.70 -36.08
C LEU A 44 40.23 64.55 -36.70
N LEU A 45 38.97 64.52 -36.24
CA LEU A 45 37.83 63.79 -36.81
C LEU A 45 37.32 64.48 -38.08
N PRO A 46 36.55 63.76 -38.93
CA PRO A 46 35.12 64.07 -38.94
C PRO A 46 34.19 62.83 -38.98
N ILE A 47 32.93 63.07 -38.59
CA ILE A 47 31.82 62.12 -38.76
C ILE A 47 31.48 61.99 -40.25
N SER A 48 31.29 60.77 -40.75
CA SER A 48 30.60 60.52 -42.01
C SER A 48 29.86 59.18 -41.97
N SER A 49 28.73 59.13 -42.67
CA SER A 49 27.84 57.97 -42.76
C SER A 49 28.47 56.79 -43.52
N ARG A 50 28.18 55.56 -43.10
CA ARG A 50 28.26 54.38 -43.97
C ARG A 50 27.06 53.45 -43.77
N GLU A 51 26.60 52.88 -44.87
CA GLU A 51 25.31 52.19 -44.91
C GLU A 51 25.31 50.85 -44.16
N SER A 52 24.10 50.45 -43.74
CA SER A 52 23.84 49.15 -43.15
C SER A 52 24.06 48.02 -44.18
N SER A 53 25.27 47.48 -44.21
CA SER A 53 25.53 46.20 -44.87
C SER A 53 24.70 45.10 -44.18
N PRO A 54 23.95 44.25 -44.91
CA PRO A 54 23.23 43.15 -44.29
C PRO A 54 24.21 42.16 -43.64
N PRO A 55 23.84 41.49 -42.53
CA PRO A 55 24.71 40.52 -41.90
C PRO A 55 25.01 39.38 -42.88
N SER A 56 26.29 39.10 -43.10
CA SER A 56 26.72 37.98 -43.93
C SER A 56 26.12 36.67 -43.39
N PRO A 57 25.60 35.78 -44.25
CA PRO A 57 25.02 34.53 -43.78
C PRO A 57 26.11 33.70 -43.11
N SER A 58 25.91 33.37 -41.83
CA SER A 58 26.92 32.67 -41.04
C SER A 58 27.28 31.33 -41.71
N THR A 59 28.49 31.26 -42.29
CA THR A 59 29.02 30.07 -42.94
C THR A 59 29.30 28.99 -41.91
N LYS A 60 28.27 28.19 -41.60
CA LYS A 60 28.43 26.93 -40.88
C LYS A 60 29.37 26.05 -41.71
N HIS A 61 30.66 26.05 -41.36
CA HIS A 61 31.66 25.22 -42.03
C HIS A 61 31.15 23.77 -42.06
N PRO A 62 31.06 23.14 -43.25
CA PRO A 62 30.53 21.79 -43.35
C PRO A 62 31.42 20.84 -42.56
N ILE A 63 30.80 20.04 -41.69
CA ILE A 63 31.52 19.07 -40.84
C ILE A 63 32.35 18.15 -41.75
N SER A 64 33.66 18.13 -41.52
CA SER A 64 34.60 17.44 -42.42
C SER A 64 34.28 15.94 -42.52
N ARG A 65 34.53 15.31 -43.67
CA ARG A 65 34.34 13.86 -43.84
C ARG A 65 35.07 13.05 -42.77
N LYS A 66 36.25 13.51 -42.32
CA LYS A 66 36.99 12.93 -41.18
C LYS A 66 36.19 13.01 -39.87
N SER A 67 35.58 14.15 -39.56
CA SER A 67 34.76 14.32 -38.34
C SER A 67 33.47 13.50 -38.39
N VAL A 68 32.83 13.37 -39.56
CA VAL A 68 31.68 12.47 -39.74
C VAL A 68 32.09 11.00 -39.52
N LEU A 69 33.22 10.57 -40.09
CA LEU A 69 33.75 9.21 -39.90
C LEU A 69 34.09 8.92 -38.43
N ILE A 70 34.76 9.86 -37.73
CA ILE A 70 35.05 9.73 -36.29
C ILE A 70 33.75 9.57 -35.47
N ARG A 71 32.69 10.31 -35.80
CA ARG A 71 31.39 10.15 -35.12
C ARG A 71 30.73 8.81 -35.42
N ILE A 72 30.81 8.30 -36.65
CA ILE A 72 30.30 6.97 -37.00
C ILE A 72 31.05 5.88 -36.21
N LEU A 73 32.38 5.97 -36.12
CA LEU A 73 33.18 5.07 -35.30
C LEU A 73 32.82 5.18 -33.81
N ALA A 74 32.59 6.39 -33.28
CA ALA A 74 32.14 6.58 -31.90
C ALA A 74 30.75 5.98 -31.64
N ILE A 75 29.80 6.11 -32.57
CA ILE A 75 28.47 5.48 -32.48
C ILE A 75 28.61 3.95 -32.44
N ILE A 76 29.43 3.35 -33.32
CA ILE A 76 29.66 1.89 -33.35
C ILE A 76 30.25 1.41 -32.01
N ASN A 77 31.27 2.10 -31.49
CA ASN A 77 31.85 1.77 -30.18
C ASN A 77 30.83 1.91 -29.03
N LEU A 78 29.99 2.95 -29.05
CA LEU A 78 28.93 3.12 -28.04
C LEU A 78 27.84 2.06 -28.14
N ILE A 79 27.50 1.56 -29.33
CA ILE A 79 26.59 0.41 -29.49
C ILE A 79 27.24 -0.86 -28.93
N SER A 80 28.53 -1.11 -29.20
CA SER A 80 29.25 -2.25 -28.62
C SER A 80 29.34 -2.17 -27.09
N LEU A 81 29.61 -0.99 -26.52
CA LEU A 81 29.63 -0.78 -25.07
C LEU A 81 28.25 -0.90 -24.43
N PHE A 82 27.19 -0.41 -25.09
CA PHE A 82 25.81 -0.62 -24.67
C PHE A 82 25.49 -2.12 -24.54
N SER A 83 25.82 -2.92 -25.56
CA SER A 83 25.64 -4.38 -25.52
C SER A 83 26.51 -5.04 -24.46
N TRP A 84 27.78 -4.64 -24.34
CA TRP A 84 28.71 -5.20 -23.34
C TRP A 84 28.18 -4.99 -21.92
N PHE A 85 27.88 -3.74 -21.54
CA PHE A 85 27.34 -3.42 -20.22
C PHE A 85 25.94 -4.02 -19.99
N TYR A 86 25.16 -4.30 -21.03
CA TYR A 86 23.91 -5.06 -20.87
C TYR A 86 24.19 -6.52 -20.52
N LEU A 87 25.12 -7.18 -21.22
CA LEU A 87 25.49 -8.58 -20.98
C LEU A 87 26.17 -8.77 -19.61
N GLU A 88 27.02 -7.85 -19.17
CA GLU A 88 27.58 -7.84 -17.80
C GLU A 88 26.49 -7.70 -16.73
N ALA A 89 25.43 -6.93 -17.01
CA ALA A 89 24.29 -6.81 -16.11
C ALA A 89 23.44 -8.10 -16.01
N LEU A 90 23.51 -9.01 -16.99
CA LEU A 90 22.84 -10.33 -16.96
C LEU A 90 23.60 -11.39 -16.16
N ALA A 91 24.74 -11.07 -15.53
CA ALA A 91 25.45 -12.01 -14.68
C ALA A 91 24.55 -12.41 -13.50
N GLY A 92 24.15 -13.68 -13.44
CA GLY A 92 23.19 -14.21 -12.46
C GLY A 92 23.77 -15.27 -11.54
N GLY A 93 23.12 -15.47 -10.40
CA GLY A 93 23.53 -16.41 -9.35
C GLY A 93 22.35 -16.81 -8.48
N ASP A 94 22.61 -17.31 -7.27
CA ASP A 94 21.59 -17.41 -6.23
C ASP A 94 21.24 -16.03 -5.62
N ILE A 95 20.27 -16.01 -4.70
CA ILE A 95 19.79 -14.78 -4.06
C ILE A 95 20.86 -14.07 -3.21
N GLU A 96 21.85 -14.78 -2.69
CA GLU A 96 22.90 -14.23 -1.84
C GLU A 96 23.99 -13.59 -2.72
N TRP A 97 24.41 -14.30 -3.77
CA TRP A 97 25.27 -13.75 -4.81
C TRP A 97 24.65 -12.50 -5.47
N VAL A 98 23.36 -12.52 -5.82
CA VAL A 98 22.68 -11.36 -6.43
C VAL A 98 22.61 -10.17 -5.48
N LYS A 99 22.43 -10.38 -4.15
CA LYS A 99 22.49 -9.28 -3.17
C LYS A 99 23.86 -8.62 -3.14
N ASP A 100 24.93 -9.41 -3.04
CA ASP A 100 26.31 -8.90 -3.01
C ASP A 100 26.70 -8.16 -4.29
N HIS A 101 26.20 -8.63 -5.45
CA HIS A 101 26.54 -8.08 -6.76
C HIS A 101 25.54 -7.04 -7.28
N LEU A 102 24.45 -6.75 -6.55
CA LEU A 102 23.36 -5.86 -7.01
C LEU A 102 23.87 -4.47 -7.46
N SER A 103 24.86 -3.93 -6.75
CA SER A 103 25.49 -2.65 -7.09
C SER A 103 26.26 -2.71 -8.42
N PHE A 104 26.91 -3.84 -8.73
CA PHE A 104 27.61 -4.07 -9.99
C PHE A 104 26.61 -4.26 -11.14
N LEU A 105 25.58 -5.10 -10.96
CA LEU A 105 24.55 -5.35 -11.97
C LEU A 105 23.81 -4.05 -12.33
N GLY A 106 23.38 -3.30 -11.33
CA GLY A 106 22.71 -2.01 -11.50
C GLY A 106 23.61 -0.95 -12.15
N ALA A 107 24.89 -0.87 -11.78
CA ALA A 107 25.85 0.06 -12.40
C ALA A 107 26.08 -0.27 -13.89
N ASN A 108 26.24 -1.54 -14.24
CA ASN A 108 26.35 -1.99 -15.63
C ASN A 108 25.07 -1.66 -16.42
N LEU A 109 23.88 -1.94 -15.87
CA LEU A 109 22.63 -1.62 -16.55
C LEU A 109 22.46 -0.11 -16.80
N VAL A 110 22.84 0.75 -15.84
CA VAL A 110 22.85 2.21 -16.01
C VAL A 110 23.89 2.65 -17.05
N LEU A 111 25.09 2.08 -17.06
CA LEU A 111 26.11 2.36 -18.09
C LEU A 111 25.63 1.95 -19.49
N SER A 112 24.91 0.83 -19.60
CA SER A 112 24.26 0.39 -20.83
C SER A 112 23.26 1.43 -21.34
N VAL A 113 22.37 1.94 -20.47
CA VAL A 113 21.42 3.01 -20.79
C VAL A 113 22.14 4.30 -21.23
N VAL A 114 23.23 4.68 -20.57
CA VAL A 114 24.03 5.87 -20.93
C VAL A 114 24.68 5.70 -22.31
N CYS A 115 25.32 4.57 -22.59
CA CYS A 115 25.94 4.28 -23.89
C CYS A 115 24.90 4.27 -25.02
N PHE A 116 23.73 3.65 -24.80
CA PHE A 116 22.60 3.66 -25.74
C PHE A 116 22.10 5.07 -26.02
N THR A 117 21.92 5.88 -24.98
CA THR A 117 21.45 7.27 -25.06
C THR A 117 22.44 8.17 -25.81
N LEU A 118 23.74 7.98 -25.58
CA LEU A 118 24.81 8.69 -26.31
C LEU A 118 24.86 8.26 -27.79
N ALA A 119 24.69 6.97 -28.09
CA ALA A 119 24.62 6.47 -29.47
C ALA A 119 23.43 7.07 -30.24
N LEU A 120 22.21 7.02 -29.70
CA LEU A 120 21.02 7.64 -30.31
C LEU A 120 21.22 9.14 -30.56
N SER A 121 21.74 9.84 -29.55
CA SER A 121 22.01 11.28 -29.63
C SER A 121 23.06 11.62 -30.68
N LEU A 122 24.12 10.80 -30.84
CA LEU A 122 25.14 10.99 -31.88
C LEU A 122 24.64 10.61 -33.28
N ILE A 123 23.79 9.59 -33.43
CA ILE A 123 23.13 9.28 -34.72
C ILE A 123 22.30 10.48 -35.16
N MET A 124 21.50 11.07 -34.24
CA MET A 124 20.80 12.32 -34.52
C MET A 124 21.77 13.45 -34.86
N LEU A 125 22.78 13.72 -34.02
CA LEU A 125 23.68 14.88 -34.13
C LEU A 125 24.66 14.84 -35.33
N THR A 126 24.82 13.69 -35.99
CA THR A 126 25.76 13.51 -37.11
C THR A 126 25.05 13.74 -38.46
N PRO A 127 25.61 14.56 -39.38
CA PRO A 127 24.98 14.80 -40.68
C PRO A 127 25.19 13.60 -41.61
N MET A 128 24.19 12.72 -41.66
CA MET A 128 24.18 11.50 -42.47
C MET A 128 22.96 11.48 -43.40
N SER A 129 22.91 10.57 -44.37
CA SER A 129 21.70 10.40 -45.18
C SER A 129 20.56 9.84 -44.32
N ARG A 130 19.30 10.15 -44.67
CA ARG A 130 18.13 9.63 -43.93
C ARG A 130 18.12 8.10 -43.92
N THR A 131 18.42 7.47 -45.07
CA THR A 131 18.53 6.01 -45.19
C THR A 131 19.57 5.41 -44.26
N PHE A 132 20.75 6.04 -44.14
CA PHE A 132 21.80 5.55 -43.24
C PHE A 132 21.44 5.75 -41.76
N SER A 133 20.86 6.91 -41.40
CA SER A 133 20.37 7.17 -40.04
C SER A 133 19.29 6.16 -39.63
N ASN A 134 18.33 5.89 -40.51
CA ASN A 134 17.29 4.88 -40.29
C ASN A 134 17.88 3.47 -40.14
N CYS A 135 18.92 3.14 -40.90
CA CYS A 135 19.65 1.87 -40.76
C CYS A 135 20.32 1.75 -39.38
N MET A 136 20.96 2.82 -38.89
CA MET A 136 21.56 2.83 -37.55
C MET A 136 20.51 2.68 -36.44
N PHE A 137 19.34 3.32 -36.55
CA PHE A 137 18.25 3.13 -35.58
C PHE A 137 17.65 1.72 -35.65
N ALA A 138 17.47 1.16 -36.84
CA ALA A 138 17.02 -0.23 -37.01
C ALA A 138 18.03 -1.23 -36.43
N CYS A 139 19.33 -0.98 -36.61
CA CYS A 139 20.40 -1.77 -36.00
C CYS A 139 20.31 -1.74 -34.46
N MET A 140 20.13 -0.56 -33.84
CA MET A 140 19.96 -0.48 -32.38
C MET A 140 18.69 -1.19 -31.87
N GLY A 141 17.58 -1.12 -32.63
CA GLY A 141 16.37 -1.89 -32.32
C GLY A 141 16.55 -3.40 -32.44
N LEU A 142 17.29 -3.87 -33.46
CA LEU A 142 17.64 -5.28 -33.63
C LEU A 142 18.58 -5.79 -32.52
N VAL A 143 19.54 -4.97 -32.07
CA VAL A 143 20.40 -5.32 -30.93
C VAL A 143 19.58 -5.39 -29.63
N LEU A 144 18.66 -4.46 -29.37
CA LEU A 144 17.75 -4.56 -28.22
C LEU A 144 16.88 -5.82 -28.27
N PHE A 145 16.34 -6.16 -29.44
CA PHE A 145 15.56 -7.39 -29.62
C PHE A 145 16.41 -8.66 -29.39
N ALA A 146 17.66 -8.67 -29.87
CA ALA A 146 18.60 -9.77 -29.63
C ALA A 146 18.99 -9.89 -28.16
N LEU A 147 19.23 -8.78 -27.45
CA LEU A 147 19.50 -8.77 -26.01
C LEU A 147 18.29 -9.22 -25.19
N LYS A 148 17.06 -8.83 -25.57
CA LYS A 148 15.84 -9.40 -24.98
C LYS A 148 15.79 -10.91 -25.21
N LYS A 149 16.09 -11.40 -26.41
CA LYS A 149 16.04 -12.83 -26.75
C LYS A 149 17.25 -13.65 -26.26
N TRP A 150 18.25 -13.00 -25.67
CA TRP A 150 19.39 -13.67 -25.03
C TRP A 150 19.02 -14.22 -23.65
N ASP A 151 18.25 -13.45 -22.88
CA ASP A 151 17.70 -13.86 -21.59
C ASP A 151 16.28 -13.26 -21.42
N GLU A 152 15.27 -14.14 -21.42
CA GLU A 152 13.87 -13.80 -21.15
C GLU A 152 13.41 -14.31 -19.77
N GLY A 153 14.34 -14.70 -18.90
CA GLY A 153 14.04 -15.27 -17.58
C GLY A 153 13.65 -14.27 -16.50
N GLU A 154 13.09 -14.83 -15.42
CA GLU A 154 12.58 -14.16 -14.22
C GLU A 154 13.16 -14.74 -12.90
N SER A 155 14.26 -15.50 -12.96
CA SER A 155 14.95 -16.08 -11.79
C SER A 155 16.24 -15.34 -11.47
N PHE A 156 16.81 -15.49 -10.27
CA PHE A 156 18.08 -14.86 -9.92
C PHE A 156 19.24 -15.25 -10.86
N GLN A 157 19.19 -16.47 -11.42
CA GLN A 157 20.16 -17.00 -12.38
C GLN A 157 19.93 -16.51 -13.83
N GLN A 158 18.70 -16.15 -14.19
CA GLN A 158 18.28 -15.69 -15.51
C GLN A 158 17.19 -14.63 -15.31
N HIS A 159 17.58 -13.35 -15.26
CA HIS A 159 16.73 -12.21 -14.88
C HIS A 159 16.61 -11.16 -16.00
N GLY A 160 16.92 -11.53 -17.24
CA GLY A 160 16.94 -10.64 -18.39
C GLY A 160 15.61 -9.96 -18.70
N ALA A 161 14.47 -10.52 -18.27
CA ALA A 161 13.18 -9.83 -18.31
C ALA A 161 13.16 -8.60 -17.40
N TYR A 162 13.70 -8.69 -16.18
CA TYR A 162 13.78 -7.58 -15.24
C TYR A 162 14.81 -6.53 -15.68
N ASN A 163 15.97 -6.95 -16.19
CA ASN A 163 16.95 -6.02 -16.75
C ASN A 163 16.41 -5.30 -17.98
N MET A 164 15.66 -5.97 -18.86
CA MET A 164 15.04 -5.32 -20.02
C MET A 164 13.93 -4.36 -19.57
N LEU A 165 13.12 -4.72 -18.56
CA LEU A 165 12.15 -3.81 -17.96
C LEU A 165 12.85 -2.54 -17.45
N VAL A 166 13.81 -2.67 -16.53
CA VAL A 166 14.52 -1.52 -15.92
C VAL A 166 15.28 -0.70 -16.98
N PHE A 167 15.90 -1.36 -17.97
CA PHE A 167 16.55 -0.67 -19.08
C PHE A 167 15.56 0.19 -19.87
N LEU A 168 14.38 -0.33 -20.22
CA LEU A 168 13.35 0.40 -20.97
C LEU A 168 12.68 1.48 -20.13
N VAL A 169 12.45 1.22 -18.84
CA VAL A 169 11.91 2.16 -17.84
C VAL A 169 12.72 3.45 -17.80
N ILE A 170 14.05 3.34 -17.82
CA ILE A 170 14.94 4.52 -17.84
C ILE A 170 15.12 5.04 -19.27
N SER A 171 15.41 4.16 -20.23
CA SER A 171 15.82 4.56 -21.59
C SER A 171 14.75 5.29 -22.39
N ILE A 172 13.49 4.83 -22.34
CA ILE A 172 12.40 5.37 -23.17
C ILE A 172 12.10 6.84 -22.81
N PRO A 173 11.76 7.20 -21.56
CA PRO A 173 11.47 8.60 -21.23
C PRO A 173 12.70 9.50 -21.35
N LEU A 174 13.89 9.02 -20.96
CA LEU A 174 15.13 9.76 -21.07
C LEU A 174 15.45 10.13 -22.53
N ASN A 175 15.37 9.16 -23.45
CA ASN A 175 15.63 9.43 -24.86
C ASN A 175 14.51 10.23 -25.51
N GLY A 176 13.24 9.99 -25.16
CA GLY A 176 12.12 10.82 -25.64
C GLY A 176 12.35 12.31 -25.34
N LEU A 177 12.73 12.62 -24.10
CA LEU A 177 13.06 13.98 -23.67
C LEU A 177 14.29 14.54 -24.39
N ILE A 178 15.39 13.78 -24.46
CA ILE A 178 16.64 14.23 -25.11
C ILE A 178 16.42 14.49 -26.60
N GLN A 179 15.78 13.57 -27.34
CA GLN A 179 15.53 13.76 -28.77
C GLN A 179 14.56 14.92 -29.04
N LEU A 180 13.58 15.17 -28.17
CA LEU A 180 12.72 16.36 -28.24
C LEU A 180 13.52 17.66 -28.03
N ILE A 181 14.43 17.70 -27.06
CA ILE A 181 15.30 18.87 -26.81
C ILE A 181 16.25 19.10 -28.01
N LEU A 182 16.86 18.04 -28.55
CA LEU A 182 17.72 18.13 -29.74
C LEU A 182 16.95 18.56 -30.99
N PHE A 183 15.70 18.13 -31.15
CA PHE A 183 14.81 18.58 -32.23
C PHE A 183 14.45 20.07 -32.10
N MET A 184 14.09 20.53 -30.90
CA MET A 184 13.85 21.94 -30.61
C MET A 184 15.11 22.80 -30.88
N GLN A 185 16.28 22.35 -30.42
CA GLN A 185 17.56 23.03 -30.63
C GLN A 185 17.90 23.21 -32.13
N ARG A 186 17.44 22.30 -32.98
CA ARG A 186 17.69 22.30 -34.44
C ARG A 186 16.69 23.09 -35.25
N THR A 187 15.43 23.11 -34.83
CA THR A 187 14.31 23.74 -35.57
C THR A 187 14.05 25.18 -35.15
N MET A 188 14.48 25.58 -33.95
CA MET A 188 14.22 26.91 -33.39
C MET A 188 15.43 27.83 -33.48
N ALA A 189 15.18 29.14 -33.66
CA ALA A 189 16.23 30.15 -33.51
C ALA A 189 16.84 30.10 -32.09
N PRO A 190 18.18 30.26 -31.91
CA PRO A 190 18.84 30.03 -30.61
C PRO A 190 18.23 30.83 -29.45
N ASN A 191 17.80 32.07 -29.68
CA ASN A 191 17.16 32.90 -28.65
C ASN A 191 15.75 32.42 -28.29
N LYS A 192 15.00 31.83 -29.25
CA LYS A 192 13.70 31.20 -29.00
C LYS A 192 13.87 29.89 -28.23
N PHE A 193 14.85 29.06 -28.62
CA PHE A 193 15.21 27.83 -27.89
C PHE A 193 15.60 28.14 -26.44
N ARG A 194 16.55 29.06 -26.21
CA ARG A 194 16.98 29.47 -24.86
C ARG A 194 15.81 29.95 -24.00
N ARG A 195 14.91 30.79 -24.54
CA ARG A 195 13.72 31.26 -23.82
C ARG A 195 12.77 30.11 -23.46
N VAL A 196 12.46 29.22 -24.40
CA VAL A 196 11.55 28.07 -24.16
C VAL A 196 12.15 27.08 -23.16
N MET A 197 13.45 26.79 -23.24
CA MET A 197 14.13 25.93 -22.26
C MET A 197 14.18 26.58 -20.87
N THR A 198 14.55 27.87 -20.77
CA THR A 198 14.57 28.57 -19.47
C THR A 198 13.17 28.62 -18.85
N THR A 199 12.15 28.93 -19.64
CA THR A 199 10.75 28.98 -19.18
C THR A 199 10.25 27.59 -18.75
N ASN A 200 10.62 26.52 -19.47
CA ASN A 200 10.28 25.16 -19.05
C ASN A 200 11.01 24.76 -17.76
N ILE A 201 12.32 25.02 -17.66
CA ILE A 201 13.11 24.66 -16.46
C ILE A 201 12.59 25.40 -15.23
N VAL A 202 12.42 26.72 -15.32
CA VAL A 202 11.86 27.53 -14.22
C VAL A 202 10.41 27.11 -13.90
N GLY A 203 9.57 26.89 -14.91
CA GLY A 203 8.19 26.44 -14.72
C GLY A 203 8.10 25.07 -14.03
N ASN A 204 8.89 24.09 -14.46
CA ASN A 204 8.93 22.76 -13.83
C ASN A 204 9.50 22.82 -12.41
N ILE A 205 10.55 23.61 -12.16
CA ILE A 205 11.08 23.81 -10.79
C ILE A 205 10.00 24.41 -9.88
N ILE A 206 9.27 25.44 -10.34
CA ILE A 206 8.18 26.06 -9.57
C ILE A 206 7.06 25.04 -9.30
N VAL A 207 6.59 24.32 -10.33
CA VAL A 207 5.52 23.31 -10.18
C VAL A 207 5.96 22.19 -9.24
N VAL A 208 7.12 21.58 -9.45
CA VAL A 208 7.62 20.50 -8.58
C VAL A 208 7.81 20.97 -7.14
N THR A 209 8.35 22.18 -6.93
CA THR A 209 8.54 22.73 -5.58
C THR A 209 7.20 23.00 -4.88
N LEU A 210 6.24 23.64 -5.56
CA LEU A 210 4.91 23.90 -4.99
C LEU A 210 4.14 22.61 -4.71
N THR A 211 4.22 21.62 -5.60
CA THR A 211 3.56 20.33 -5.43
C THR A 211 4.20 19.50 -4.31
N LEU A 212 5.54 19.52 -4.16
CA LEU A 212 6.22 18.91 -3.01
C LEU A 212 5.85 19.58 -1.69
N ILE A 213 5.77 20.92 -1.65
CA ILE A 213 5.31 21.67 -0.47
C ILE A 213 3.86 21.28 -0.12
N TYR A 214 2.98 21.19 -1.12
CA TYR A 214 1.60 20.74 -0.93
C TYR A 214 1.54 19.32 -0.35
N TYR A 215 2.19 18.35 -0.97
CA TYR A 215 2.17 16.96 -0.50
C TYR A 215 2.82 16.76 0.86
N HIS A 216 3.88 17.50 1.18
CA HIS A 216 4.47 17.52 2.51
C HIS A 216 3.48 18.12 3.53
N SER A 217 2.77 19.20 3.19
CA SER A 217 1.76 19.82 4.07
C SER A 217 0.50 18.97 4.31
N ILE A 218 0.22 17.99 3.44
CA ILE A 218 -0.91 17.05 3.62
C ILE A 218 -0.45 15.63 4.01
N TRP A 219 0.83 15.42 4.34
CA TRP A 219 1.36 14.13 4.77
C TRP A 219 0.67 13.62 6.03
N GLY A 220 0.57 14.48 7.04
CA GLY A 220 0.00 14.14 8.35
C GLY A 220 -1.53 14.08 8.40
N ASN A 221 -2.24 14.40 7.31
CA ASN A 221 -3.69 14.59 7.34
C ASN A 221 -4.45 13.25 7.32
N GLY A 222 -5.62 13.24 7.96
CA GLY A 222 -6.60 12.16 7.95
C GLY A 222 -7.98 12.63 7.52
N ALA A 223 -8.98 11.79 7.80
CA ALA A 223 -10.38 12.10 7.59
C ALA A 223 -10.85 13.26 8.50
N ASN A 224 -11.88 13.98 8.05
CA ASN A 224 -12.66 14.94 8.84
C ASN A 224 -11.86 16.04 9.58
N GLY A 225 -10.62 16.31 9.16
CA GLY A 225 -9.73 17.30 9.77
C GLY A 225 -8.82 16.75 10.87
N ALA A 226 -8.88 15.45 11.18
CA ALA A 226 -7.88 14.78 11.99
C ALA A 226 -6.49 14.86 11.33
N HIS A 227 -5.44 14.95 12.13
CA HIS A 227 -4.06 15.08 11.64
C HIS A 227 -3.04 14.61 12.69
N LEU A 228 -1.85 14.25 12.23
CA LEU A 228 -0.67 14.05 13.06
C LEU A 228 -0.34 15.36 13.79
N ILE A 229 -0.32 15.33 15.12
CA ILE A 229 0.09 16.46 15.94
C ILE A 229 1.60 16.42 16.13
N HIS A 230 2.24 17.59 15.99
CA HIS A 230 3.68 17.80 16.08
C HIS A 230 4.06 18.56 17.35
N GLY A 231 5.25 18.31 17.89
CA GLY A 231 5.74 18.91 19.14
C GLY A 231 5.08 18.33 20.39
N GLU A 232 4.33 19.16 21.14
CA GLU A 232 3.78 18.79 22.45
C GLU A 232 2.25 18.68 22.46
N ILE A 233 1.73 17.70 23.21
CA ILE A 233 0.33 17.67 23.68
C ILE A 233 0.35 17.82 25.21
N ASN A 234 -0.41 18.79 25.74
CA ASN A 234 -0.57 19.02 27.18
C ASN A 234 0.76 19.18 27.97
N GLY A 235 1.82 19.68 27.33
CA GLY A 235 3.16 19.80 27.93
C GLY A 235 4.00 18.52 27.90
N THR A 236 3.54 17.50 27.18
CA THR A 236 4.25 16.24 26.95
C THR A 236 4.75 16.21 25.50
N GLN A 237 6.06 16.06 25.31
CA GLN A 237 6.68 15.92 23.99
C GLN A 237 6.26 14.61 23.32
N LEU A 238 5.85 14.69 22.06
CA LEU A 238 5.57 13.54 21.21
C LEU A 238 6.83 13.10 20.47
N CYS A 239 6.85 11.84 20.02
CA CYS A 239 7.86 11.42 19.06
C CYS A 239 7.56 11.97 17.66
N GLU A 240 8.61 12.40 16.96
CA GLU A 240 8.60 12.98 15.62
C GLU A 240 9.22 12.01 14.60
N TRP A 241 8.77 12.08 13.35
CA TRP A 241 9.30 11.24 12.27
C TRP A 241 10.68 11.71 11.82
N GLY A 242 11.72 11.00 12.21
CA GLY A 242 13.10 11.32 11.90
C GLY A 242 13.45 11.16 10.42
N GLY A 243 14.10 12.16 9.83
CA GLY A 243 14.68 12.10 8.49
C GLY A 243 14.02 13.02 7.46
N SER A 244 14.47 12.90 6.20
CA SER A 244 14.06 13.80 5.11
C SER A 244 12.79 13.30 4.41
N ASN A 245 11.62 13.63 4.95
CA ASN A 245 10.33 13.22 4.41
C ASN A 245 9.90 14.04 3.17
N ILE A 246 10.52 13.76 2.02
CA ILE A 246 10.20 14.36 0.71
C ILE A 246 9.30 13.38 -0.08
N PRO A 247 8.00 13.66 -0.26
CA PRO A 247 7.05 12.76 -0.92
C PRO A 247 7.16 12.87 -2.45
N PHE A 248 8.32 12.53 -3.02
CA PHE A 248 8.53 12.61 -4.47
C PHE A 248 7.68 11.61 -5.26
N VAL A 249 7.30 10.48 -4.64
CA VAL A 249 6.39 9.48 -5.23
C VAL A 249 5.01 10.06 -5.49
N ASP A 250 4.56 11.07 -4.73
CA ASP A 250 3.27 11.73 -4.94
C ASP A 250 3.25 12.60 -6.21
N LEU A 251 4.44 12.97 -6.74
CA LEU A 251 4.57 13.66 -8.03
C LEU A 251 4.22 12.77 -9.23
N LEU A 252 4.16 11.44 -9.02
CA LEU A 252 3.83 10.46 -10.03
C LEU A 252 2.30 10.34 -10.16
N PRO A 253 1.70 10.64 -11.33
CA PRO A 253 0.27 10.41 -11.54
C PRO A 253 -0.08 8.93 -11.38
N ASN A 254 -1.28 8.62 -10.89
CA ASN A 254 -1.76 7.23 -10.84
C ASN A 254 -1.69 6.57 -12.23
N HIS A 255 -1.27 5.31 -12.24
CA HIS A 255 -0.94 4.51 -13.42
C HIS A 255 0.29 4.97 -14.23
N ILE A 256 1.07 5.98 -13.81
CA ILE A 256 2.31 6.35 -14.56
C ILE A 256 3.40 5.27 -14.45
N GLN A 257 3.36 4.44 -13.41
CA GLN A 257 4.22 3.25 -13.31
C GLN A 257 3.65 2.05 -14.08
N ASN A 258 2.49 2.18 -14.75
CA ASN A 258 1.81 1.08 -15.45
C ASN A 258 1.93 1.08 -16.96
N PHE A 259 2.56 2.07 -17.61
CA PHE A 259 2.61 2.09 -19.08
C PHE A 259 3.45 0.97 -19.71
N TRP A 260 4.06 0.12 -18.88
CA TRP A 260 4.70 -1.16 -19.20
C TRP A 260 4.11 -2.37 -18.44
N THR A 261 3.24 -2.19 -17.42
CA THR A 261 2.64 -3.31 -16.65
C THR A 261 1.32 -3.83 -17.23
N GLY A 262 0.77 -3.16 -18.25
CA GLY A 262 -0.42 -3.63 -18.95
C GLY A 262 -1.72 -3.03 -18.40
N ARG A 263 -2.71 -3.86 -18.08
CA ARG A 263 -4.05 -3.43 -17.66
C ARG A 263 -4.28 -3.74 -16.19
N LEU A 264 -4.81 -2.78 -15.43
CA LEU A 264 -5.42 -2.99 -14.10
C LEU A 264 -6.91 -3.36 -14.22
N THR A 265 -7.27 -4.20 -15.19
CA THR A 265 -8.65 -4.64 -15.41
C THR A 265 -8.68 -6.07 -15.90
N CYS A 266 -9.35 -6.96 -15.17
CA CYS A 266 -9.48 -8.35 -15.58
C CYS A 266 -10.32 -8.50 -16.87
N PRO A 267 -9.90 -9.39 -17.79
CA PRO A 267 -10.71 -9.71 -18.97
C PRO A 267 -11.93 -10.54 -18.54
N VAL A 268 -13.12 -9.94 -18.64
CA VAL A 268 -14.39 -10.61 -18.30
C VAL A 268 -14.53 -11.91 -19.09
N VAL A 269 -14.60 -13.04 -18.38
CA VAL A 269 -14.91 -14.34 -18.97
C VAL A 269 -16.33 -14.30 -19.54
N LYS A 270 -16.49 -14.82 -20.76
CA LYS A 270 -17.76 -14.91 -21.48
C LYS A 270 -17.88 -16.32 -22.04
N GLY A 271 -19.12 -16.78 -22.25
CA GLY A 271 -19.39 -18.15 -22.71
C GLY A 271 -19.96 -19.06 -21.62
N ILE A 272 -19.97 -18.62 -20.36
CA ILE A 272 -20.56 -19.34 -19.24
C ILE A 272 -21.52 -18.44 -18.45
N GLU A 273 -22.73 -18.95 -18.23
CA GLU A 273 -23.66 -18.51 -17.19
C GLU A 273 -23.76 -19.65 -16.18
N ALA A 274 -23.49 -19.38 -14.91
CA ALA A 274 -23.56 -20.40 -13.86
C ALA A 274 -23.93 -19.77 -12.52
N GLU A 275 -24.73 -20.48 -11.73
CA GLU A 275 -25.25 -20.08 -10.43
C GLU A 275 -25.28 -21.29 -9.50
N TRP A 276 -24.96 -21.08 -8.22
CA TRP A 276 -25.11 -22.06 -7.15
C TRP A 276 -26.06 -21.45 -6.12
N SER A 277 -27.29 -21.94 -6.08
CA SER A 277 -28.36 -21.32 -5.28
C SER A 277 -28.12 -21.48 -3.78
N TYR A 278 -28.83 -20.70 -2.96
CA TYR A 278 -28.76 -20.83 -1.49
C TYR A 278 -29.10 -22.26 -1.02
N ASP A 279 -30.03 -22.94 -1.69
CA ASP A 279 -30.42 -24.34 -1.42
C ASP A 279 -29.39 -25.37 -1.90
N GLY A 280 -28.35 -24.94 -2.62
CA GLY A 280 -27.25 -25.76 -3.11
C GLY A 280 -27.43 -26.30 -4.52
N ILE A 281 -28.43 -25.83 -5.27
CA ILE A 281 -28.65 -26.25 -6.66
C ILE A 281 -27.65 -25.51 -7.55
N LEU A 282 -26.73 -26.26 -8.15
CA LEU A 282 -25.81 -25.80 -9.18
C LEU A 282 -26.50 -25.85 -10.54
N THR A 283 -26.42 -24.75 -11.28
CA THR A 283 -26.80 -24.64 -12.69
C THR A 283 -25.62 -24.11 -13.51
N ILE A 284 -25.40 -24.69 -14.69
CA ILE A 284 -24.37 -24.29 -15.65
C ILE A 284 -25.00 -24.24 -17.04
N SER A 285 -24.72 -23.18 -17.78
CA SER A 285 -25.17 -22.89 -19.13
C SER A 285 -23.98 -22.38 -19.95
N CYS A 286 -23.47 -23.23 -20.85
CA CYS A 286 -22.37 -22.89 -21.75
C CYS A 286 -22.94 -22.32 -23.05
N LEU A 287 -22.62 -21.06 -23.37
CA LEU A 287 -23.20 -20.29 -24.47
C LEU A 287 -22.47 -20.48 -25.81
N ASN A 288 -21.30 -21.13 -25.80
CA ASN A 288 -20.48 -21.32 -26.99
C ASN A 288 -21.05 -22.43 -27.89
N LYS A 289 -21.59 -22.03 -29.05
CA LYS A 289 -22.16 -22.95 -30.05
C LYS A 289 -21.17 -24.01 -30.56
N GLY A 290 -19.87 -23.74 -30.57
CA GLY A 290 -18.84 -24.72 -30.94
C GLY A 290 -18.62 -25.78 -29.87
N PHE A 291 -18.73 -25.41 -28.59
CA PHE A 291 -18.68 -26.34 -27.47
C PHE A 291 -19.96 -27.19 -27.41
N ILE A 292 -21.14 -26.56 -27.50
CA ILE A 292 -22.43 -27.28 -27.57
C ILE A 292 -22.45 -28.30 -28.73
N ALA A 293 -21.95 -27.90 -29.91
CA ALA A 293 -21.91 -28.76 -31.09
C ALA A 293 -20.82 -29.85 -31.07
N SER A 294 -19.86 -29.81 -30.13
CA SER A 294 -18.86 -30.89 -29.98
C SER A 294 -19.39 -32.08 -29.21
N GLY A 295 -20.50 -31.92 -28.46
CA GLY A 295 -21.03 -32.95 -27.58
C GLY A 295 -20.20 -33.18 -26.32
N GLN A 296 -19.39 -32.20 -25.92
CA GLN A 296 -18.69 -32.21 -24.63
C GLN A 296 -19.61 -31.67 -23.53
N ASP A 297 -19.74 -32.43 -22.44
CA ASP A 297 -20.45 -31.96 -21.25
C ASP A 297 -19.65 -30.84 -20.55
N PRO A 298 -20.32 -29.83 -19.97
CA PRO A 298 -19.73 -28.97 -18.96
C PRO A 298 -19.23 -29.78 -17.75
N THR A 299 -18.32 -29.21 -16.96
CA THR A 299 -17.82 -29.86 -15.73
C THR A 299 -17.86 -28.88 -14.56
N TYR A 300 -17.82 -29.41 -13.33
CA TYR A 300 -17.61 -28.60 -12.14
C TYR A 300 -16.55 -29.22 -11.22
N ASP A 301 -15.82 -28.35 -10.56
CA ASP A 301 -14.77 -28.67 -9.60
C ASP A 301 -15.25 -28.34 -8.19
N VAL A 302 -15.39 -29.35 -7.34
CA VAL A 302 -15.63 -29.19 -5.91
C VAL A 302 -14.29 -28.88 -5.25
N LEU A 303 -14.15 -27.67 -4.70
CA LEU A 303 -12.95 -27.25 -4.00
C LEU A 303 -13.02 -27.74 -2.55
N PRO A 304 -11.92 -28.28 -1.99
CA PRO A 304 -11.97 -28.94 -0.70
C PRO A 304 -12.10 -27.94 0.46
N ASP A 305 -12.81 -28.36 1.51
CA ASP A 305 -12.69 -27.73 2.83
C ASP A 305 -11.25 -27.95 3.34
N THR A 306 -10.63 -26.87 3.80
CA THR A 306 -9.24 -26.83 4.30
C THR A 306 -9.16 -26.64 5.83
N ARG A 307 -10.28 -26.38 6.52
CA ARG A 307 -10.34 -26.30 8.00
C ARG A 307 -9.86 -27.57 8.72
N PRO A 308 -10.24 -28.80 8.32
CA PRO A 308 -9.85 -30.00 9.04
C PRO A 308 -8.44 -30.50 8.70
N TRP A 309 -7.65 -29.76 7.93
CA TRP A 309 -6.34 -30.22 7.47
C TRP A 309 -5.24 -30.05 8.54
N PRO A 310 -4.29 -30.99 8.62
CA PRO A 310 -3.12 -30.87 9.48
C PRO A 310 -2.16 -29.78 8.93
N ALA A 311 -1.32 -29.19 9.79
CA ALA A 311 -0.46 -28.06 9.40
C ALA A 311 0.56 -28.42 8.31
N GLU A 312 1.02 -29.67 8.26
CA GLU A 312 1.92 -30.17 7.21
C GLU A 312 1.28 -30.20 5.81
N ASP A 313 -0.05 -30.25 5.70
CA ASP A 313 -0.76 -30.10 4.42
C ASP A 313 -0.90 -28.63 3.98
N LYS A 314 -0.59 -27.68 4.87
CA LYS A 314 -0.73 -26.22 4.66
C LYS A 314 0.60 -25.49 4.50
N ILE A 315 1.67 -26.22 4.21
CA ILE A 315 3.02 -25.63 4.02
C ILE A 315 3.05 -24.73 2.77
N ARG A 316 3.54 -23.50 2.95
CA ARG A 316 3.81 -22.51 1.88
C ARG A 316 4.56 -23.14 0.70
N LEU A 317 4.19 -22.77 -0.53
CA LEU A 317 4.66 -23.36 -1.81
C LEU A 317 4.23 -24.83 -2.10
N THR A 318 3.61 -25.56 -1.17
CA THR A 318 3.09 -26.92 -1.43
C THR A 318 1.57 -27.04 -1.22
N TYR A 319 0.98 -26.18 -0.40
CA TYR A 319 -0.46 -26.11 -0.11
C TYR A 319 -1.32 -26.07 -1.38
N ASN A 320 -0.93 -25.27 -2.39
CA ASN A 320 -1.60 -25.21 -3.69
C ASN A 320 -1.61 -26.56 -4.44
N LYS A 321 -0.50 -27.31 -4.39
CA LYS A 321 -0.40 -28.63 -5.01
C LYS A 321 -1.29 -29.65 -4.31
N ILE A 322 -1.47 -29.52 -2.99
CA ILE A 322 -2.34 -30.38 -2.19
C ILE A 322 -3.83 -30.04 -2.43
N ILE A 323 -4.17 -28.75 -2.58
CA ILE A 323 -5.51 -28.30 -2.98
C ILE A 323 -5.87 -28.82 -4.38
N VAL A 324 -5.05 -28.58 -5.41
CA VAL A 324 -5.34 -29.09 -6.76
C VAL A 324 -5.41 -30.62 -6.82
N LYS A 325 -4.69 -31.33 -5.94
CA LYS A 325 -4.77 -32.80 -5.80
C LYS A 325 -6.04 -33.28 -5.08
N ARG A 326 -6.67 -32.45 -4.24
CA ARG A 326 -7.89 -32.75 -3.46
C ARG A 326 -9.17 -32.13 -4.04
N THR A 327 -9.06 -31.29 -5.06
CA THR A 327 -10.19 -30.83 -5.88
C THR A 327 -10.80 -32.00 -6.65
N GLU A 328 -12.10 -32.22 -6.51
CA GLU A 328 -12.84 -33.29 -7.20
C GLU A 328 -13.60 -32.74 -8.42
N ARG A 329 -13.39 -33.33 -9.60
CA ARG A 329 -14.04 -32.93 -10.85
C ARG A 329 -15.20 -33.86 -11.21
N PHE A 330 -16.34 -33.27 -11.54
CA PHE A 330 -17.57 -33.95 -11.94
C PHE A 330 -18.07 -33.43 -13.30
N ASN A 331 -18.76 -34.29 -14.05
CA ASN A 331 -19.51 -33.86 -15.24
C ASN A 331 -20.84 -33.22 -14.83
N TYR A 332 -21.30 -32.24 -15.60
CA TYR A 332 -22.60 -31.61 -15.44
C TYR A 332 -23.47 -31.90 -16.67
N THR A 333 -24.60 -32.56 -16.46
CA THR A 333 -25.58 -32.89 -17.51
C THR A 333 -26.93 -32.20 -17.29
N GLU A 334 -27.28 -31.93 -16.03
CA GLU A 334 -28.52 -31.30 -15.60
C GLU A 334 -28.32 -30.61 -14.23
N PRO A 335 -29.24 -29.73 -13.77
CA PRO A 335 -29.12 -29.06 -12.48
C PRO A 335 -28.94 -30.03 -11.32
N VAL A 336 -27.86 -29.85 -10.54
CA VAL A 336 -27.37 -30.83 -9.56
C VAL A 336 -27.28 -30.23 -8.16
N LEU A 337 -27.64 -31.01 -7.14
CA LEU A 337 -27.61 -30.57 -5.75
C LEU A 337 -26.20 -30.78 -5.15
N VAL A 338 -25.43 -29.70 -5.04
CA VAL A 338 -24.10 -29.68 -4.41
C VAL A 338 -24.26 -29.14 -2.99
N ASN A 339 -24.34 -30.06 -2.03
CA ASN A 339 -24.57 -29.81 -0.59
C ASN A 339 -23.60 -30.62 0.30
N ASN A 340 -22.38 -30.84 -0.19
CA ASN A 340 -21.30 -31.45 0.57
C ASN A 340 -20.98 -30.58 1.81
N GLU A 341 -20.95 -31.19 3.00
CA GLU A 341 -20.62 -30.49 4.24
C GLU A 341 -19.22 -29.85 4.15
N GLY A 342 -19.10 -28.60 4.63
CA GLY A 342 -17.86 -27.83 4.58
C GLY A 342 -17.48 -27.22 3.22
N VAL A 343 -18.13 -27.59 2.11
CA VAL A 343 -17.80 -27.01 0.79
C VAL A 343 -18.46 -25.63 0.65
N GLU A 344 -17.64 -24.58 0.60
CA GLU A 344 -18.08 -23.19 0.46
C GLU A 344 -17.71 -22.55 -0.89
N SER A 345 -17.00 -23.28 -1.76
CA SER A 345 -16.65 -22.81 -3.11
C SER A 345 -16.51 -23.95 -4.13
N ILE A 346 -16.84 -23.65 -5.38
CA ILE A 346 -16.74 -24.54 -6.54
C ILE A 346 -16.31 -23.76 -7.79
N ILE A 347 -15.83 -24.45 -8.83
CA ILE A 347 -15.63 -23.88 -10.17
C ILE A 347 -16.63 -24.52 -11.13
N ALA A 348 -17.37 -23.71 -11.89
CA ALA A 348 -18.12 -24.17 -13.07
C ALA A 348 -17.26 -23.98 -14.33
N ASN A 349 -17.17 -24.99 -15.21
CA ASN A 349 -16.29 -25.03 -16.37
C ASN A 349 -17.06 -25.38 -17.67
N CYS A 350 -16.77 -24.64 -18.74
CA CYS A 350 -17.22 -24.91 -20.12
C CYS A 350 -16.01 -25.30 -20.99
N GLU A 351 -15.79 -24.62 -22.11
CA GLU A 351 -14.58 -24.80 -22.93
C GLU A 351 -13.29 -24.33 -22.22
N PRO A 352 -12.09 -24.75 -22.67
CA PRO A 352 -10.82 -24.35 -22.07
C PRO A 352 -10.65 -22.82 -21.97
N GLY A 353 -10.46 -22.32 -20.74
CA GLY A 353 -10.36 -20.88 -20.44
C GLY A 353 -11.70 -20.18 -20.17
N VAL A 354 -12.83 -20.90 -20.21
CA VAL A 354 -14.17 -20.38 -19.88
C VAL A 354 -14.71 -21.09 -18.65
N SER A 355 -14.47 -20.48 -17.49
CA SER A 355 -14.88 -20.99 -16.19
C SER A 355 -15.20 -19.87 -15.20
N LYS A 356 -15.98 -20.19 -14.16
CA LYS A 356 -16.49 -19.25 -13.15
C LYS A 356 -16.40 -19.86 -11.76
N VAL A 357 -15.72 -19.19 -10.82
CA VAL A 357 -15.82 -19.51 -9.38
C VAL A 357 -17.19 -19.11 -8.86
N LEU A 358 -17.79 -20.00 -8.06
CA LEU A 358 -19.03 -19.78 -7.34
C LEU A 358 -18.75 -20.01 -5.85
N ILE A 359 -19.24 -19.10 -5.02
CA ILE A 359 -19.05 -19.10 -3.56
C ILE A 359 -20.43 -19.17 -2.91
N ARG A 360 -20.55 -19.98 -1.85
CA ARG A 360 -21.78 -20.17 -1.09
C ARG A 360 -21.46 -20.38 0.39
N VAL A 361 -21.67 -19.35 1.20
CA VAL A 361 -21.70 -19.46 2.66
C VAL A 361 -23.13 -19.75 3.11
N ILE A 362 -23.33 -20.92 3.73
CA ILE A 362 -24.60 -21.27 4.38
C ILE A 362 -24.54 -21.07 5.89
N ARG A 363 -25.69 -20.76 6.47
CA ARG A 363 -25.90 -20.78 7.91
C ARG A 363 -25.85 -22.24 8.39
N ASN A 364 -24.95 -22.56 9.32
CA ASN A 364 -24.69 -23.91 9.80
C ASN A 364 -25.28 -24.12 11.22
N ASP A 365 -26.20 -25.07 11.37
CA ASP A 365 -26.86 -25.32 12.66
C ASP A 365 -25.91 -25.88 13.74
N ALA A 366 -24.89 -26.65 13.37
CA ALA A 366 -23.88 -27.14 14.33
C ALA A 366 -23.04 -25.99 14.91
N VAL A 367 -22.81 -24.93 14.12
CA VAL A 367 -22.15 -23.69 14.56
C VAL A 367 -23.06 -22.90 15.50
N LEU A 368 -24.37 -22.86 15.22
CA LEU A 368 -25.36 -22.22 16.10
C LEU A 368 -25.48 -22.97 17.44
N ASP A 369 -25.50 -24.31 17.43
CA ASP A 369 -25.51 -25.12 18.65
C ASP A 369 -24.21 -24.99 19.46
N ARG A 370 -23.05 -24.89 18.79
CA ARG A 370 -21.76 -24.55 19.44
C ARG A 370 -21.85 -23.22 20.18
N VAL A 371 -22.26 -22.15 19.50
CA VAL A 371 -22.41 -20.80 20.07
C VAL A 371 -23.42 -20.78 21.21
N LYS A 372 -24.54 -21.48 21.06
CA LYS A 372 -25.56 -21.63 22.09
C LYS A 372 -25.03 -22.36 23.33
N ALA A 373 -24.30 -23.47 23.16
CA ALA A 373 -23.72 -24.23 24.26
C ALA A 373 -22.70 -23.39 25.07
N VAL A 374 -21.85 -22.60 24.40
CA VAL A 374 -20.94 -21.65 25.05
C VAL A 374 -21.73 -20.58 25.83
N GLY A 375 -22.79 -20.02 25.22
CA GLY A 375 -23.66 -19.04 25.87
C GLY A 375 -24.42 -19.59 27.09
N GLU A 376 -24.86 -20.85 27.04
CA GLU A 376 -25.50 -21.54 28.16
C GLU A 376 -24.49 -21.85 29.30
N ALA A 377 -23.27 -22.28 28.97
CA ALA A 377 -22.19 -22.47 29.93
C ALA A 377 -21.80 -21.14 30.63
N SER A 378 -21.59 -20.07 29.87
CA SER A 378 -21.25 -18.73 30.41
C SER A 378 -22.34 -18.20 31.35
N ARG A 379 -23.62 -18.46 31.03
CA ARG A 379 -24.77 -18.14 31.89
C ARG A 379 -24.76 -18.96 33.18
N LEU A 380 -24.40 -20.24 33.12
CA LEU A 380 -24.29 -21.11 34.30
C LEU A 380 -23.15 -20.66 35.23
N GLU A 381 -21.97 -20.36 34.68
CA GLU A 381 -20.81 -19.85 35.45
C GLU A 381 -21.13 -18.53 36.14
N SER A 382 -21.75 -17.58 35.43
CA SER A 382 -22.20 -16.31 36.02
C SER A 382 -23.22 -16.52 37.16
N ASN A 383 -24.18 -17.44 36.99
CA ASN A 383 -25.13 -17.78 38.06
C ASN A 383 -24.44 -18.41 39.29
N ILE A 384 -23.44 -19.27 39.09
CA ILE A 384 -22.66 -19.87 40.19
C ILE A 384 -21.84 -18.81 40.92
N ALA A 385 -21.14 -17.92 40.19
CA ALA A 385 -20.35 -16.82 40.77
C ALA A 385 -21.24 -15.86 41.58
N ASN A 386 -22.39 -15.46 41.04
CA ASN A 386 -23.36 -14.63 41.74
C ASN A 386 -23.94 -15.32 42.99
N THR A 387 -24.17 -16.64 42.94
CA THR A 387 -24.64 -17.41 44.11
C THR A 387 -23.56 -17.49 45.19
N ALA A 388 -22.30 -17.69 44.82
CA ALA A 388 -21.17 -17.72 45.74
C ALA A 388 -20.87 -16.34 46.40
N GLN A 389 -21.18 -15.23 45.72
CA GLN A 389 -21.13 -13.89 46.31
C GLN A 389 -22.39 -13.55 47.13
N GLY A 390 -23.52 -14.22 46.85
CA GLY A 390 -24.83 -13.98 47.47
C GLY A 390 -25.04 -14.59 48.86
N GLU A 391 -24.04 -15.26 49.45
CA GLU A 391 -24.17 -15.89 50.78
C GLU A 391 -24.14 -14.89 51.96
N GLN A 392 -24.15 -13.58 51.68
CA GLN A 392 -24.55 -12.54 52.64
C GLN A 392 -25.59 -11.58 52.02
N VAL A 393 -26.47 -11.04 52.89
CA VAL A 393 -27.63 -10.18 52.58
C VAL A 393 -28.82 -10.90 51.91
N GLY A 394 -29.67 -11.51 52.75
CA GLY A 394 -30.87 -12.21 52.29
C GLY A 394 -32.11 -11.33 52.05
N ASN A 395 -33.07 -11.90 51.31
CA ASN A 395 -34.50 -11.55 51.26
C ASN A 395 -34.87 -10.04 51.14
N SER A 396 -34.54 -9.44 49.99
CA SER A 396 -35.22 -8.21 49.52
C SER A 396 -35.28 -8.05 47.99
N ILE A 397 -34.38 -8.69 47.23
CA ILE A 397 -34.12 -8.37 45.81
C ILE A 397 -35.12 -9.04 44.83
N GLU A 398 -35.76 -10.15 45.19
CA GLU A 398 -36.64 -10.96 44.30
C GLU A 398 -37.77 -10.19 43.58
N LYS A 399 -38.19 -9.03 44.08
CA LYS A 399 -39.24 -8.20 43.46
C LYS A 399 -38.72 -7.17 42.44
N ALA A 400 -37.42 -6.85 42.44
CA ALA A 400 -36.82 -5.97 41.43
C ALA A 400 -36.59 -6.75 40.12
N ASN A 401 -35.95 -7.92 40.21
CA ASN A 401 -35.45 -8.70 39.07
C ASN A 401 -36.53 -9.29 38.14
N ARG A 402 -37.83 -9.04 38.40
CA ARG A 402 -38.93 -9.47 37.52
C ARG A 402 -39.28 -8.46 36.42
N ASN A 403 -38.87 -7.19 36.55
CA ASN A 403 -39.20 -6.11 35.62
C ASN A 403 -38.06 -5.72 34.66
N HIS A 404 -36.93 -6.43 34.67
CA HIS A 404 -35.82 -6.29 33.72
C HIS A 404 -35.55 -7.61 32.98
N LYS A 405 -36.59 -8.12 32.31
CA LYS A 405 -36.45 -9.20 31.33
C LYS A 405 -36.22 -8.65 29.93
N ASN A 406 -35.27 -9.26 29.23
CA ASN A 406 -35.16 -9.29 27.76
C ASN A 406 -34.82 -7.97 27.05
N GLU A 407 -33.80 -7.23 27.52
CA GLU A 407 -32.75 -6.83 26.58
C GLU A 407 -31.68 -7.91 26.60
N GLU A 408 -31.68 -8.79 25.59
CA GLU A 408 -30.61 -9.78 25.42
C GLU A 408 -29.35 -9.04 24.99
N ARG A 409 -28.32 -9.08 25.84
CA ARG A 409 -27.15 -8.20 25.76
C ARG A 409 -26.23 -8.65 24.63
N THR A 410 -26.47 -8.14 23.43
CA THR A 410 -25.70 -8.48 22.23
C THR A 410 -24.24 -8.07 22.38
N LYS A 411 -23.33 -9.03 22.16
CA LYS A 411 -21.92 -8.73 21.89
C LYS A 411 -21.84 -8.03 20.51
N PRO A 412 -20.93 -7.06 20.33
CA PRO A 412 -20.71 -6.46 19.02
C PRO A 412 -20.00 -7.44 18.09
N ASN A 413 -20.28 -7.34 16.79
CA ASN A 413 -19.49 -8.00 15.77
C ASN A 413 -18.09 -7.37 15.69
N VAL A 414 -17.09 -8.14 15.27
CA VAL A 414 -15.73 -7.64 15.07
C VAL A 414 -15.27 -8.00 13.66
N MET A 415 -14.85 -7.01 12.90
CA MET A 415 -14.26 -7.17 11.58
C MET A 415 -12.83 -6.65 11.57
N VAL A 416 -11.93 -7.38 10.92
CA VAL A 416 -10.57 -6.93 10.60
C VAL A 416 -10.40 -6.97 9.09
N ILE A 417 -10.21 -5.80 8.48
CA ILE A 417 -9.71 -5.64 7.11
C ILE A 417 -8.20 -5.45 7.22
N PHE A 418 -7.46 -6.50 6.85
CA PHE A 418 -6.00 -6.54 6.85
C PHE A 418 -5.48 -6.31 5.44
N MET A 419 -4.54 -5.37 5.27
CA MET A 419 -3.99 -4.98 3.98
C MET A 419 -2.46 -5.09 3.99
N ASP A 420 -1.89 -6.05 3.26
CA ASP A 420 -0.43 -6.22 3.20
C ASP A 420 0.23 -4.98 2.53
N ALA A 421 1.30 -4.47 3.15
CA ALA A 421 2.18 -3.44 2.60
C ALA A 421 1.54 -2.06 2.30
N VAL A 422 0.45 -1.67 2.98
CA VAL A 422 -0.20 -0.35 2.78
C VAL A 422 0.23 0.68 3.83
N SER A 423 1.09 1.64 3.43
CA SER A 423 1.46 2.77 4.30
C SER A 423 0.27 3.71 4.57
N ARG A 424 0.31 4.45 5.68
CA ARG A 424 -0.72 5.45 5.99
C ARG A 424 -0.87 6.49 4.87
N ARG A 425 0.24 6.89 4.23
CA ARG A 425 0.23 7.82 3.09
C ARG A 425 -0.31 7.17 1.82
N GLN A 426 0.07 5.91 1.57
CA GLN A 426 -0.34 5.11 0.42
C GLN A 426 -1.84 4.84 0.41
N PHE A 427 -2.45 4.61 1.58
CA PHE A 427 -3.91 4.53 1.74
C PHE A 427 -4.62 5.76 1.16
N TYR A 428 -4.26 6.97 1.60
CA TYR A 428 -4.87 8.21 1.06
C TYR A 428 -4.48 8.52 -0.40
N ARG A 429 -3.31 8.09 -0.85
CA ARG A 429 -2.79 8.33 -2.21
C ARG A 429 -3.40 7.41 -3.28
N LYS A 430 -3.69 6.16 -2.92
CA LYS A 430 -4.13 5.10 -3.85
C LYS A 430 -5.57 4.64 -3.60
N LEU A 431 -6.06 4.69 -2.36
CA LEU A 431 -7.43 4.30 -2.00
C LEU A 431 -8.32 5.54 -1.79
N ALA A 432 -8.37 6.41 -2.79
CA ALA A 432 -9.01 7.73 -2.69
C ALA A 432 -10.54 7.67 -2.53
N LYS A 433 -11.23 6.66 -3.08
CA LYS A 433 -12.66 6.45 -2.84
C LYS A 433 -12.91 5.81 -1.48
N SER A 434 -12.08 4.85 -1.09
CA SER A 434 -12.24 4.07 0.15
C SER A 434 -11.98 4.95 1.36
N SER A 435 -10.91 5.74 1.35
CA SER A 435 -10.62 6.74 2.40
C SER A 435 -11.72 7.80 2.51
N ALA A 436 -12.30 8.25 1.39
CA ALA A 436 -13.45 9.15 1.41
C ALA A 436 -14.72 8.50 2.00
N VAL A 437 -14.97 7.21 1.71
CA VAL A 437 -16.08 6.47 2.30
C VAL A 437 -15.87 6.25 3.80
N VAL A 438 -14.71 5.75 4.21
CA VAL A 438 -14.34 5.57 5.63
C VAL A 438 -14.50 6.87 6.43
N GLY A 439 -14.06 8.00 5.87
CA GLY A 439 -14.28 9.32 6.48
C GLY A 439 -15.76 9.71 6.59
N SER A 440 -16.61 9.32 5.63
CA SER A 440 -18.06 9.55 5.68
C SER A 440 -18.86 8.60 6.60
N LEU A 441 -18.26 7.48 7.04
CA LEU A 441 -18.87 6.59 8.02
C LEU A 441 -18.84 7.17 9.44
N ASP A 442 -17.94 8.12 9.71
CA ASP A 442 -17.93 8.89 10.95
C ASP A 442 -19.19 9.76 11.07
N LYS A 443 -20.06 9.35 11.98
CA LYS A 443 -21.30 10.04 12.34
C LYS A 443 -21.32 10.38 13.82
N THR A 444 -20.14 10.66 14.40
CA THR A 444 -19.98 11.04 15.80
C THR A 444 -20.90 12.19 16.19
N ALA A 445 -21.02 13.21 15.34
CA ALA A 445 -21.89 14.38 15.55
C ALA A 445 -23.41 14.07 15.52
N GLN A 446 -23.80 12.93 14.94
CA GLN A 446 -25.19 12.46 14.85
C GLN A 446 -25.47 11.29 15.83
N GLY A 447 -24.48 10.85 16.61
CA GLY A 447 -24.60 9.69 17.50
C GLY A 447 -24.64 8.34 16.77
N GLY A 448 -24.06 8.27 15.57
CA GLY A 448 -23.82 7.03 14.81
C GLY A 448 -22.43 6.42 15.08
N PRO A 449 -21.83 5.70 14.11
CA PRO A 449 -20.47 5.18 14.22
C PRO A 449 -19.43 6.29 14.40
N GLN A 450 -18.28 5.94 15.00
CA GLN A 450 -17.20 6.87 15.32
C GLN A 450 -15.88 6.36 14.73
N LEU A 451 -15.18 7.18 13.95
CA LEU A 451 -13.88 6.84 13.35
C LEU A 451 -12.73 7.34 14.24
N HIS A 452 -11.74 6.49 14.44
CA HIS A 452 -10.49 6.84 15.12
C HIS A 452 -9.30 6.43 14.25
N GLU A 453 -8.38 7.35 13.95
CA GLU A 453 -7.19 7.10 13.14
C GLU A 453 -5.90 7.16 13.97
N PHE A 454 -5.00 6.20 13.77
CA PHE A 454 -3.77 6.09 14.54
C PHE A 454 -2.59 6.65 13.74
N PHE A 455 -2.17 7.87 14.07
CA PHE A 455 -1.16 8.63 13.33
C PHE A 455 0.28 8.20 13.63
N ARG A 456 0.46 7.37 14.66
CA ARG A 456 1.73 6.70 15.03
C ARG A 456 1.54 5.20 15.26
N TYR A 457 0.70 4.56 14.44
CA TYR A 457 0.78 3.11 14.30
C TYR A 457 2.04 2.71 13.54
N HIS A 458 2.75 1.70 14.03
CA HIS A 458 4.15 1.51 13.73
C HIS A 458 4.54 0.03 13.60
N ALA A 459 5.33 -0.28 12.58
CA ALA A 459 5.80 -1.63 12.28
C ALA A 459 6.91 -2.10 13.25
N VAL A 460 6.78 -3.33 13.76
CA VAL A 460 7.73 -3.97 14.69
C VAL A 460 8.76 -4.88 14.01
N GLY A 461 8.62 -5.11 12.69
CA GLY A 461 9.59 -5.86 11.88
C GLY A 461 9.52 -5.50 10.39
N PHE A 462 10.32 -6.17 9.56
CA PHE A 462 10.50 -5.80 8.14
C PHE A 462 9.28 -6.12 7.24
N ASN A 463 8.61 -7.24 7.49
CA ASN A 463 7.61 -7.83 6.59
C ASN A 463 6.39 -8.39 7.36
N THR A 464 5.45 -8.99 6.62
CA THR A 464 4.20 -9.64 7.12
C THR A 464 4.44 -10.50 8.35
N ASP A 465 5.51 -11.28 8.35
CA ASP A 465 5.98 -12.17 9.42
C ASP A 465 5.88 -11.60 10.84
N ASP A 466 6.75 -10.66 11.22
CA ASP A 466 6.82 -10.16 12.60
C ASP A 466 5.61 -9.30 12.97
N ASN A 467 5.13 -8.51 12.00
CA ASN A 467 4.06 -7.55 12.21
C ASN A 467 2.70 -8.23 12.42
N SER A 468 2.38 -9.25 11.62
CA SER A 468 1.14 -10.02 11.81
C SER A 468 1.25 -11.01 12.98
N ARG A 469 2.42 -11.62 13.27
CA ARG A 469 2.63 -12.40 14.50
C ARG A 469 2.36 -11.57 15.76
N ALA A 470 2.78 -10.30 15.80
CA ALA A 470 2.52 -9.43 16.95
C ALA A 470 1.01 -9.22 17.19
N VAL A 471 0.21 -9.17 16.13
CA VAL A 471 -1.27 -9.05 16.16
C VAL A 471 -1.95 -10.38 16.47
N TYR A 472 -1.50 -11.47 15.84
CA TYR A 472 -2.15 -12.78 15.95
C TYR A 472 -1.84 -13.45 17.29
N SER A 473 -0.59 -13.43 17.75
CA SER A 473 -0.10 -14.26 18.86
C SER A 473 0.78 -13.52 19.88
N ASN A 474 0.79 -12.17 19.88
CA ASN A 474 1.46 -11.33 20.90
C ASN A 474 2.99 -11.54 20.99
N THR A 475 3.63 -11.97 19.92
CA THR A 475 5.08 -12.20 19.82
C THR A 475 5.56 -11.83 18.42
N THR A 476 6.82 -11.42 18.24
CA THR A 476 7.48 -11.42 16.92
C THR A 476 8.24 -12.73 16.67
N GLN A 477 8.63 -13.44 17.74
CA GLN A 477 9.41 -14.67 17.69
C GLN A 477 8.51 -15.90 17.52
N ILE A 478 9.00 -16.91 16.79
CA ILE A 478 8.44 -18.27 16.81
C ILE A 478 8.75 -18.89 18.19
N LEU A 479 7.76 -19.52 18.82
CA LEU A 479 7.84 -20.08 20.17
C LEU A 479 7.53 -21.58 20.15
N ASP A 480 8.17 -22.34 21.03
CA ASP A 480 7.85 -23.75 21.31
C ASP A 480 7.62 -23.91 22.83
N PRO A 481 6.39 -24.20 23.29
CA PRO A 481 5.16 -24.30 22.50
C PRO A 481 4.71 -22.93 21.94
N PRO A 482 3.94 -22.91 20.84
CA PRO A 482 3.48 -21.69 20.19
C PRO A 482 2.39 -20.96 21.00
N ASN A 483 2.38 -19.63 20.94
CA ASN A 483 1.22 -18.84 21.32
C ASN A 483 0.10 -19.06 20.29
N LEU A 484 -1.09 -19.41 20.76
CA LEU A 484 -2.27 -19.64 19.90
C LEU A 484 -2.84 -18.32 19.36
N PRO A 485 -3.41 -18.31 18.15
CA PRO A 485 -3.82 -17.09 17.47
C PRO A 485 -5.15 -16.53 18.01
N ILE A 486 -5.30 -15.21 17.91
CA ILE A 486 -6.38 -14.40 18.50
C ILE A 486 -7.82 -14.85 18.20
N TRP A 487 -8.08 -15.43 17.04
CA TRP A 487 -9.42 -15.94 16.71
C TRP A 487 -9.82 -17.20 17.49
N LYS A 488 -8.87 -17.89 18.15
CA LYS A 488 -9.18 -18.89 19.17
C LYS A 488 -9.97 -18.28 20.32
N ASP A 489 -9.54 -17.13 20.84
CA ASP A 489 -10.23 -16.46 21.95
C ASP A 489 -11.67 -16.10 21.54
N PHE A 490 -11.88 -15.61 20.30
CA PHE A 490 -13.22 -15.34 19.76
C PHE A 490 -14.07 -16.62 19.63
N TYR A 491 -13.51 -17.69 19.06
CA TYR A 491 -14.19 -18.96 18.89
C TYR A 491 -14.67 -19.53 20.24
N GLU A 492 -13.80 -19.52 21.26
CA GLU A 492 -14.10 -20.02 22.61
C GLU A 492 -15.11 -19.14 23.38
N ASP A 493 -15.12 -17.82 23.15
CA ASP A 493 -16.15 -16.91 23.68
C ASP A 493 -17.48 -16.97 22.90
N GLY A 494 -17.62 -17.91 21.96
CA GLY A 494 -18.88 -18.17 21.26
C GLY A 494 -19.23 -17.11 20.22
N TYR A 495 -18.23 -16.44 19.64
CA TYR A 495 -18.39 -15.78 18.36
C TYR A 495 -18.42 -16.81 17.23
N ILE A 496 -19.19 -16.54 16.17
CA ILE A 496 -19.05 -17.24 14.89
C ILE A 496 -17.82 -16.68 14.17
N THR A 497 -16.84 -17.51 13.82
CA THR A 497 -15.55 -17.07 13.28
C THR A 497 -15.42 -17.34 11.78
N SER A 498 -14.95 -16.35 11.03
CA SER A 498 -14.71 -16.44 9.59
C SER A 498 -13.33 -15.88 9.20
N ARG A 499 -12.66 -16.53 8.25
CA ARG A 499 -11.57 -15.90 7.49
C ARG A 499 -11.70 -16.05 5.97
N VAL A 500 -11.17 -15.07 5.26
CA VAL A 500 -10.74 -15.18 3.88
C VAL A 500 -9.36 -14.54 3.73
N GLU A 501 -8.45 -15.24 3.07
CA GLU A 501 -7.12 -14.75 2.74
C GLU A 501 -6.95 -14.86 1.23
N ASP A 502 -6.72 -13.74 0.54
CA ASP A 502 -6.78 -13.69 -0.92
C ASP A 502 -5.48 -14.13 -1.63
N ASN A 503 -4.63 -14.87 -0.89
CA ASN A 503 -3.41 -15.54 -1.31
C ASN A 503 -3.51 -17.07 -1.09
N CYS A 504 -2.42 -17.82 -1.33
CA CYS A 504 -2.34 -19.25 -1.00
C CYS A 504 -1.37 -19.56 0.14
N ASP A 505 -1.48 -18.84 1.25
CA ASP A 505 -0.69 -19.06 2.46
C ASP A 505 -1.63 -19.16 3.68
N ASP A 506 -1.37 -20.12 4.58
CA ASP A 506 -2.00 -20.14 5.92
C ASP A 506 -0.97 -19.64 6.93
N TRP A 507 -0.91 -18.33 7.10
CA TRP A 507 0.11 -17.67 7.91
C TRP A 507 0.11 -18.15 9.37
N SER A 508 -1.04 -18.54 9.92
CA SER A 508 -1.12 -19.03 11.29
C SER A 508 -0.63 -20.47 11.44
N ALA A 509 -0.98 -21.36 10.51
CA ALA A 509 -0.37 -22.69 10.48
C ALA A 509 1.16 -22.58 10.30
N HIS A 510 1.63 -21.62 9.50
CA HIS A 510 3.05 -21.34 9.33
C HIS A 510 3.75 -20.83 10.61
N TYR A 511 3.15 -19.89 11.35
CA TYR A 511 3.75 -19.32 12.57
C TYR A 511 3.67 -20.24 13.80
N THR A 512 2.68 -21.14 13.85
CA THR A 512 2.44 -22.00 15.02
C THR A 512 2.85 -23.46 14.81
N GLY A 513 3.00 -23.92 13.57
CA GLY A 513 3.31 -25.32 13.25
C GLY A 513 2.18 -26.31 13.55
N ILE A 514 0.97 -25.84 13.87
CA ILE A 514 -0.19 -26.66 14.25
C ILE A 514 -1.47 -26.19 13.55
N THR A 515 -2.51 -27.04 13.52
CA THR A 515 -3.80 -26.68 12.91
C THR A 515 -4.52 -25.61 13.72
N THR A 516 -4.56 -24.40 13.18
CA THR A 516 -5.28 -23.26 13.74
C THR A 516 -6.61 -22.95 13.03
N SER A 517 -6.87 -23.61 11.91
CA SER A 517 -8.09 -23.48 11.10
C SER A 517 -9.34 -24.06 11.78
N GLN A 518 -9.15 -24.98 12.74
CA GLN A 518 -10.22 -25.52 13.59
C GLN A 518 -10.95 -24.47 14.44
N TYR A 519 -10.36 -23.27 14.57
CA TYR A 519 -10.95 -22.11 15.26
C TYR A 519 -11.72 -21.18 14.31
N PHE A 520 -11.89 -21.55 13.04
CA PHE A 520 -12.77 -20.89 12.08
C PHE A 520 -13.98 -21.77 11.78
N ASP A 521 -15.19 -21.29 12.08
CA ASP A 521 -16.42 -21.93 11.60
C ASP A 521 -16.53 -21.82 10.07
N HIS A 522 -15.92 -20.80 9.45
CA HIS A 522 -15.99 -20.46 8.03
C HIS A 522 -14.62 -20.05 7.44
N GLU A 523 -14.16 -20.72 6.39
CA GLU A 523 -12.85 -20.48 5.77
C GLU A 523 -12.89 -20.53 4.23
N LEU A 524 -12.49 -19.45 3.55
CA LEU A 524 -12.25 -19.46 2.12
C LEU A 524 -10.78 -19.27 1.77
N GLN A 525 -10.12 -20.36 1.37
CA GLN A 525 -8.76 -20.31 0.81
C GLN A 525 -8.62 -21.01 -0.54
N ALA A 526 -9.31 -22.14 -0.74
CA ALA A 526 -9.06 -23.01 -1.90
C ALA A 526 -9.08 -22.34 -3.30
N PRO A 527 -9.95 -21.35 -3.62
CA PRO A 527 -9.90 -20.65 -4.90
C PRO A 527 -8.59 -19.89 -5.15
N PHE A 528 -7.99 -19.31 -4.11
CA PHE A 528 -6.79 -18.49 -4.17
C PHE A 528 -5.50 -19.31 -4.39
N CYS A 529 -5.63 -20.64 -4.31
CA CYS A 529 -4.58 -21.61 -4.58
C CYS A 529 -4.62 -22.22 -6.00
N LEU A 530 -5.52 -21.76 -6.87
CA LEU A 530 -5.73 -22.36 -8.18
C LEU A 530 -4.71 -21.88 -9.24
N PRO A 531 -4.33 -22.73 -10.22
CA PRO A 531 -3.30 -22.41 -11.23
C PRO A 531 -3.46 -21.09 -12.01
N PRO A 532 -4.67 -20.56 -12.29
CA PRO A 532 -4.83 -19.26 -12.95
C PRO A 532 -4.36 -18.05 -12.12
N TYR A 533 -4.06 -18.24 -10.84
CA TYR A 533 -3.58 -17.19 -9.93
C TYR A 533 -2.35 -17.63 -9.12
N TYR A 534 -2.22 -18.90 -8.76
CA TYR A 534 -1.07 -19.42 -8.01
C TYR A 534 -0.44 -20.61 -8.75
N ALA A 535 0.69 -20.38 -9.40
CA ALA A 535 1.34 -21.36 -10.28
C ALA A 535 1.72 -22.66 -9.55
N LEU A 536 1.49 -23.80 -10.20
CA LEU A 536 1.89 -25.12 -9.68
C LEU A 536 3.39 -25.39 -9.83
N GLU A 537 4.03 -24.85 -10.87
CA GLU A 537 5.46 -25.04 -11.13
C GLU A 537 6.13 -23.71 -11.49
N GLY A 538 7.41 -23.58 -11.17
CA GLY A 538 8.12 -22.31 -11.26
C GLY A 538 7.90 -21.42 -10.04
N ASN A 539 7.93 -20.10 -10.24
CA ASN A 539 7.71 -19.11 -9.18
C ASN A 539 6.26 -18.60 -9.21
N PRO A 540 5.41 -18.89 -8.19
CA PRO A 540 4.06 -18.32 -8.09
C PRO A 540 4.08 -16.84 -7.70
N PHE A 541 5.22 -16.32 -7.26
CA PHE A 541 5.46 -14.94 -6.85
C PHE A 541 6.18 -14.14 -7.96
N SER A 542 5.73 -14.25 -9.21
CA SER A 542 6.27 -13.43 -10.30
C SER A 542 5.79 -11.98 -10.18
N ASN A 543 6.59 -11.04 -10.69
CA ASN A 543 6.17 -9.66 -10.88
C ASN A 543 5.10 -9.50 -11.97
N PHE A 544 4.87 -10.49 -12.86
CA PHE A 544 3.89 -10.36 -13.95
C PHE A 544 2.66 -11.24 -13.79
N GLU A 545 2.76 -12.38 -13.11
CA GLU A 545 1.64 -13.30 -12.87
C GLU A 545 1.51 -13.66 -11.39
N GLY A 546 0.26 -13.80 -10.93
CA GLY A 546 -0.08 -14.29 -9.60
C GLY A 546 0.01 -13.30 -8.43
N PRO A 547 0.05 -13.79 -7.17
CA PRO A 547 -0.14 -12.98 -5.96
C PRO A 547 0.76 -11.76 -5.79
N HIS A 548 2.01 -11.78 -6.26
CA HIS A 548 2.93 -10.64 -6.11
C HIS A 548 3.03 -9.78 -7.38
N SER A 549 2.18 -10.02 -8.38
CA SER A 549 2.22 -9.33 -9.66
C SER A 549 1.94 -7.82 -9.55
N ILE A 550 2.60 -7.04 -10.41
CA ILE A 550 2.38 -5.59 -10.62
C ILE A 550 1.33 -5.29 -11.71
N VAL A 551 0.61 -6.32 -12.17
CA VAL A 551 -0.52 -6.24 -13.12
C VAL A 551 -1.85 -6.55 -12.38
N SER A 552 -3.01 -6.45 -13.05
CA SER A 552 -4.29 -6.84 -12.44
C SER A 552 -4.26 -8.32 -12.02
N ARG A 553 -4.44 -8.58 -10.72
CA ARG A 553 -4.55 -9.94 -10.18
C ARG A 553 -5.94 -10.47 -10.47
N CYS A 554 -6.01 -11.48 -11.33
CA CYS A 554 -7.26 -11.91 -11.94
C CYS A 554 -7.56 -13.37 -11.69
N MET A 555 -8.79 -13.65 -11.28
CA MET A 555 -9.32 -15.00 -11.10
C MET A 555 -10.69 -15.10 -11.76
N HIS A 556 -10.82 -16.04 -12.71
CA HIS A 556 -12.09 -16.35 -13.36
C HIS A 556 -12.83 -15.11 -13.94
N GLY A 557 -12.05 -14.17 -14.52
CA GLY A 557 -12.54 -12.96 -15.18
C GLY A 557 -12.87 -11.77 -14.29
N THR A 558 -12.56 -11.83 -12.99
CA THR A 558 -12.76 -10.76 -11.99
C THR A 558 -11.47 -10.54 -11.20
N ASN A 559 -11.35 -9.43 -10.45
CA ASN A 559 -10.19 -9.24 -9.57
C ASN A 559 -10.28 -10.21 -8.39
N VAL A 560 -9.13 -10.60 -7.85
CA VAL A 560 -9.07 -11.60 -6.77
C VAL A 560 -9.83 -11.13 -5.52
N HIS A 561 -9.66 -9.87 -5.10
CA HIS A 561 -10.41 -9.24 -4.00
C HIS A 561 -11.95 -9.30 -4.14
N ASN A 562 -12.49 -9.45 -5.36
CA ASN A 562 -13.95 -9.54 -5.56
C ASN A 562 -14.54 -10.84 -4.99
N HIS A 563 -13.78 -11.95 -5.03
CA HIS A 563 -14.20 -13.23 -4.45
C HIS A 563 -14.22 -13.14 -2.91
N ALA A 564 -13.21 -12.49 -2.33
CA ALA A 564 -13.14 -12.25 -0.89
C ALA A 564 -14.29 -11.35 -0.39
N PHE A 565 -14.58 -10.23 -1.05
CA PHE A 565 -15.71 -9.39 -0.65
C PHE A 565 -17.07 -10.07 -0.78
N GLU A 566 -17.30 -10.89 -1.81
CA GLU A 566 -18.58 -11.64 -1.91
C GLU A 566 -18.71 -12.66 -0.79
N TYR A 567 -17.64 -13.41 -0.49
CA TYR A 567 -17.59 -14.33 0.65
C TYR A 567 -17.91 -13.64 1.98
N MET A 568 -17.24 -12.51 2.26
CA MET A 568 -17.50 -11.71 3.46
C MET A 568 -18.96 -11.24 3.51
N ASN A 569 -19.51 -10.75 2.39
CA ASN A 569 -20.91 -10.34 2.32
C ASN A 569 -21.88 -11.51 2.52
N GLN A 570 -21.60 -12.73 2.02
CA GLN A 570 -22.45 -13.90 2.25
C GLN A 570 -22.43 -14.33 3.72
N PHE A 571 -21.25 -14.39 4.34
CA PHE A 571 -21.11 -14.70 5.77
C PHE A 571 -21.93 -13.74 6.66
N ARG A 572 -21.83 -12.42 6.44
CA ARG A 572 -22.65 -11.44 7.17
C ARG A 572 -24.15 -11.66 6.97
N ARG A 573 -24.58 -12.02 5.74
CA ARG A 573 -25.97 -12.35 5.40
C ARG A 573 -26.47 -13.66 6.04
N ALA A 574 -25.59 -14.62 6.30
CA ALA A 574 -25.93 -15.89 6.95
C ALA A 574 -26.19 -15.74 8.47
N TYR A 575 -25.51 -14.79 9.14
CA TYR A 575 -25.52 -14.62 10.59
C TYR A 575 -25.88 -13.19 11.08
N PRO A 576 -27.04 -12.63 10.71
CA PRO A 576 -27.44 -11.28 11.12
C PRO A 576 -27.82 -11.16 12.61
N ASP A 577 -28.12 -12.28 13.28
CA ASP A 577 -28.67 -12.38 14.64
C ASP A 577 -27.70 -13.00 15.66
N LYS A 578 -26.42 -13.15 15.30
CA LYS A 578 -25.38 -13.79 16.12
C LYS A 578 -24.10 -12.97 16.08
N PRO A 579 -23.34 -12.87 17.19
CA PRO A 579 -22.07 -12.15 17.19
C PRO A 579 -21.04 -12.92 16.36
N TRP A 580 -20.37 -12.22 15.45
CA TRP A 580 -19.34 -12.81 14.60
C TRP A 580 -18.01 -12.05 14.60
N PHE A 581 -16.92 -12.80 14.41
CA PHE A 581 -15.58 -12.29 14.14
C PHE A 581 -15.23 -12.65 12.70
N GLN A 582 -14.81 -11.67 11.90
CA GLN A 582 -14.39 -11.90 10.52
C GLN A 582 -13.06 -11.22 10.19
N MET A 583 -12.12 -12.03 9.71
CA MET A 583 -10.84 -11.61 9.12
C MET A 583 -10.95 -11.61 7.59
N GLY A 584 -10.59 -10.50 6.95
CA GLY A 584 -10.37 -10.43 5.51
C GLY A 584 -8.98 -9.88 5.22
N SER A 585 -8.09 -10.74 4.69
CA SER A 585 -6.73 -10.37 4.31
C SER A 585 -6.64 -10.12 2.80
N PHE A 586 -6.14 -8.94 2.43
CA PHE A 586 -6.04 -8.44 1.06
C PHE A 586 -4.61 -8.06 0.72
N ILE A 587 -4.01 -8.65 -0.32
CA ILE A 587 -2.60 -8.42 -0.64
C ILE A 587 -2.34 -7.42 -1.79
N GLU A 588 -3.34 -6.68 -2.31
CA GLU A 588 -3.14 -5.69 -3.39
C GLU A 588 -2.06 -4.61 -3.12
N GLY A 589 -1.67 -4.36 -1.86
CA GLY A 589 -0.55 -3.48 -1.52
C GLY A 589 0.83 -4.10 -1.72
N HIS A 590 0.94 -5.44 -1.76
CA HIS A 590 2.15 -6.22 -1.99
C HIS A 590 2.59 -6.15 -3.47
N ASP A 591 2.85 -4.96 -4.00
CA ASP A 591 3.25 -4.70 -5.40
C ASP A 591 4.34 -3.62 -5.46
N GLY A 592 5.44 -3.88 -6.20
CA GLY A 592 6.61 -3.01 -6.24
C GLY A 592 6.41 -1.60 -6.84
N THR A 593 5.23 -1.31 -7.39
CA THR A 593 4.83 0.01 -7.90
C THR A 593 3.85 0.74 -6.97
N GLY A 594 3.07 0.01 -6.18
CA GLY A 594 1.93 0.55 -5.42
C GLY A 594 0.75 0.99 -6.31
N GLU A 595 0.70 0.54 -7.56
CA GLU A 595 -0.41 0.82 -8.49
C GLU A 595 -1.47 -0.28 -8.54
N VAL A 596 -1.15 -1.54 -8.17
CA VAL A 596 -2.16 -2.62 -8.12
C VAL A 596 -3.19 -2.34 -7.05
N LEU A 597 -2.79 -1.70 -5.94
CA LEU A 597 -3.68 -1.16 -4.92
C LEU A 597 -4.82 -0.24 -5.46
N LEU A 598 -4.75 0.25 -6.70
CA LEU A 598 -5.86 0.99 -7.34
C LEU A 598 -7.01 0.09 -7.81
N THR A 599 -6.85 -1.24 -7.90
CA THR A 599 -7.93 -2.16 -8.31
C THR A 599 -9.01 -2.28 -7.22
N ILE A 600 -8.59 -2.37 -5.95
CA ILE A 600 -9.49 -2.63 -4.82
C ILE A 600 -10.28 -1.38 -4.38
N ASP A 601 -9.75 -0.17 -4.62
CA ASP A 601 -10.35 1.10 -4.16
C ASP A 601 -11.84 1.27 -4.54
N ASN A 602 -12.21 0.80 -5.74
CA ASN A 602 -13.58 0.93 -6.22
C ASN A 602 -14.56 -0.05 -5.56
N ASP A 603 -14.05 -1.15 -4.99
CA ASP A 603 -14.89 -2.25 -4.49
C ASP A 603 -14.86 -2.31 -2.95
N LEU A 604 -13.74 -1.96 -2.32
CA LEU A 604 -13.67 -1.66 -0.88
C LEU A 604 -14.60 -0.49 -0.50
N SER A 605 -14.63 0.57 -1.33
CA SER A 605 -15.58 1.68 -1.16
C SER A 605 -17.05 1.31 -1.41
N LYS A 606 -17.35 0.21 -2.12
CA LYS A 606 -18.71 -0.37 -2.16
C LYS A 606 -18.98 -1.24 -0.94
N PHE A 607 -18.01 -2.04 -0.51
CA PHE A 607 -18.14 -2.95 0.62
C PHE A 607 -18.55 -2.20 1.89
N PHE A 608 -17.84 -1.11 2.21
CA PHE A 608 -18.19 -0.25 3.35
C PHE A 608 -19.55 0.45 3.21
N LYS A 609 -19.96 0.83 1.99
CA LYS A 609 -21.32 1.34 1.74
C LYS A 609 -22.39 0.28 1.91
N GLY A 610 -22.14 -0.96 1.47
CA GLY A 610 -23.03 -2.09 1.71
C GLY A 610 -23.29 -2.28 3.20
N MET A 611 -22.25 -2.23 4.04
CA MET A 611 -22.38 -2.32 5.50
C MET A 611 -23.15 -1.14 6.13
N GLU A 612 -23.14 0.04 5.49
CA GLU A 612 -23.96 1.20 5.87
C GLU A 612 -25.43 1.02 5.45
N GLU A 613 -25.65 0.59 4.21
CA GLU A 613 -26.97 0.37 3.59
C GLU A 613 -27.73 -0.81 4.21
N ASP A 614 -27.02 -1.87 4.62
CA ASP A 614 -27.59 -3.06 5.29
C ASP A 614 -27.64 -2.95 6.84
N GLY A 615 -27.15 -1.85 7.40
CA GLY A 615 -27.21 -1.54 8.84
C GLY A 615 -26.16 -2.25 9.70
N THR A 616 -25.25 -3.04 9.13
CA THR A 616 -24.18 -3.76 9.87
C THR A 616 -23.31 -2.83 10.72
N LEU A 617 -23.11 -1.57 10.31
CA LEU A 617 -22.34 -0.59 11.08
C LEU A 617 -22.94 -0.25 12.45
N GLU A 618 -24.22 -0.54 12.71
CA GLU A 618 -24.84 -0.26 14.01
C GLU A 618 -24.32 -1.15 15.15
N ASN A 619 -23.76 -2.33 14.84
CA ASN A 619 -23.25 -3.31 15.83
C ASN A 619 -21.81 -3.84 15.54
N THR A 620 -21.12 -3.34 14.52
CA THR A 620 -19.80 -3.89 14.11
C THR A 620 -18.64 -2.95 14.45
N ILE A 621 -17.68 -3.44 15.25
CA ILE A 621 -16.36 -2.82 15.40
C ILE A 621 -15.52 -3.22 14.20
N ILE A 622 -15.01 -2.25 13.44
CA ILE A 622 -14.18 -2.51 12.26
C ILE A 622 -12.78 -1.98 12.50
N PHE A 623 -11.77 -2.86 12.41
CA PHE A 623 -10.37 -2.50 12.28
C PHE A 623 -10.02 -2.48 10.80
N ILE A 624 -9.46 -1.38 10.31
CA ILE A 624 -8.89 -1.28 8.95
C ILE A 624 -7.39 -1.04 9.15
N MET A 625 -6.57 -2.04 8.85
CA MET A 625 -5.16 -2.05 9.23
C MET A 625 -4.25 -2.63 8.16
N ALA A 626 -3.01 -2.19 8.16
CA ALA A 626 -1.89 -2.85 7.50
C ALA A 626 -0.91 -3.42 8.53
N ASP A 627 0.05 -4.21 8.05
CA ASP A 627 1.18 -4.75 8.81
C ASP A 627 2.41 -3.84 8.74
N HIS A 628 2.74 -3.37 7.54
CA HIS A 628 3.77 -2.40 7.22
C HIS A 628 3.37 -1.61 5.96
N GLY A 629 4.18 -0.62 5.56
CA GLY A 629 4.06 0.02 4.23
C GLY A 629 4.88 -0.68 3.14
N LEU A 630 4.80 -0.20 1.91
CA LEU A 630 5.44 -0.83 0.75
C LEU A 630 6.99 -0.80 0.83
N HIS A 631 7.60 -1.99 0.95
CA HIS A 631 9.07 -2.17 0.90
C HIS A 631 9.60 -2.70 -0.44
N MET A 632 8.74 -3.18 -1.33
CA MET A 632 9.10 -3.95 -2.55
C MET A 632 9.46 -3.06 -3.76
N GLY A 633 9.63 -1.75 -3.58
CA GLY A 633 9.62 -0.77 -4.68
C GLY A 633 10.71 0.31 -4.64
N ILE A 634 10.83 1.05 -5.75
CA ILE A 634 11.84 2.11 -5.92
C ILE A 634 11.75 3.22 -4.86
N ASN A 635 10.55 3.48 -4.32
CA ASN A 635 10.35 4.48 -3.26
C ASN A 635 11.10 4.09 -1.97
N PHE A 636 11.00 2.83 -1.56
CA PHE A 636 11.66 2.30 -0.37
C PHE A 636 13.17 2.18 -0.55
N MET A 637 13.60 1.60 -1.67
CA MET A 637 15.03 1.38 -1.94
C MET A 637 15.82 2.68 -1.93
N PHE A 638 15.33 3.70 -2.66
CA PHE A 638 16.11 4.90 -3.01
C PHE A 638 15.73 6.19 -2.27
N SER A 639 14.81 6.17 -1.29
CA SER A 639 14.44 7.37 -0.53
C SER A 639 14.26 7.17 0.98
N PRO A 640 14.47 8.21 1.81
CA PRO A 640 14.07 8.19 3.21
C PRO A 640 12.55 8.20 3.39
N ASN A 641 11.79 8.89 2.53
CA ASN A 641 10.32 8.93 2.58
C ASN A 641 9.70 7.53 2.47
N GLY A 642 10.14 6.71 1.51
CA GLY A 642 9.64 5.34 1.35
C GLY A 642 9.97 4.44 2.55
N ARG A 643 11.06 4.70 3.28
CA ARG A 643 11.39 4.00 4.53
C ARG A 643 10.50 4.45 5.69
N ILE A 644 10.20 5.75 5.79
CA ILE A 644 9.21 6.28 6.74
C ILE A 644 7.81 5.72 6.43
N GLU A 645 7.43 5.60 5.15
CA GLU A 645 6.18 4.94 4.75
C GLU A 645 6.15 3.45 5.12
N HIS A 646 7.23 2.71 4.89
CA HIS A 646 7.34 1.29 5.30
C HIS A 646 7.11 1.11 6.80
N MET A 647 7.68 1.97 7.64
CA MET A 647 7.54 1.90 9.10
C MET A 647 6.21 2.44 9.64
N ASN A 648 5.41 3.15 8.82
CA ASN A 648 4.14 3.79 9.20
C ASN A 648 2.95 3.21 8.38
N PRO A 649 2.51 1.98 8.69
CA PRO A 649 1.31 1.34 8.13
C PRO A 649 0.02 2.14 8.44
N TYR A 650 -1.03 1.92 7.65
CA TYR A 650 -2.36 2.45 7.96
C TYR A 650 -3.01 1.71 9.15
N LEU A 651 -3.66 2.43 10.06
CA LEU A 651 -4.60 1.88 11.04
C LEU A 651 -5.72 2.87 11.35
N SER A 652 -6.96 2.41 11.24
CA SER A 652 -8.13 3.04 11.83
C SER A 652 -9.09 2.03 12.46
N VAL A 653 -9.89 2.52 13.40
CA VAL A 653 -10.94 1.75 14.09
C VAL A 653 -12.25 2.51 13.99
N ILE A 654 -13.29 1.85 13.48
CA ILE A 654 -14.66 2.35 13.49
C ILE A 654 -15.40 1.66 14.64
N MET A 655 -15.89 2.46 15.60
CA MET A 655 -16.69 1.97 16.72
C MET A 655 -18.18 2.14 16.44
N PRO A 656 -19.01 1.09 16.62
CA PRO A 656 -20.43 1.14 16.32
C PRO A 656 -21.21 1.87 17.42
N PRO A 657 -22.34 2.51 17.08
CA PRO A 657 -23.14 3.28 18.04
C PRO A 657 -23.66 2.44 19.21
N LEU A 658 -23.94 1.15 19.03
CA LEU A 658 -24.35 0.27 20.14
C LEU A 658 -23.26 0.18 21.23
N VAL A 659 -21.98 0.14 20.84
CA VAL A 659 -20.86 0.07 21.78
C VAL A 659 -20.53 1.45 22.35
N THR A 660 -20.49 2.51 21.53
CA THR A 660 -20.09 3.85 22.01
C THR A 660 -21.11 4.47 22.97
N LYS A 661 -22.41 4.20 22.79
CA LYS A 661 -23.48 4.63 23.70
C LYS A 661 -23.44 3.92 25.05
N ARG A 662 -22.99 2.66 25.08
CA ARG A 662 -22.97 1.81 26.29
C ARG A 662 -21.63 1.81 27.03
N TYR A 663 -20.52 1.97 26.31
CA TYR A 663 -19.15 1.95 26.83
C TYR A 663 -18.34 3.16 26.30
N PRO A 664 -18.73 4.41 26.62
CA PRO A 664 -18.06 5.61 26.09
C PRO A 664 -16.57 5.73 26.50
N SER A 665 -16.13 5.03 27.53
CA SER A 665 -14.70 4.91 27.91
C SER A 665 -13.83 4.22 26.84
N LEU A 666 -14.41 3.33 26.01
CA LEU A 666 -13.68 2.70 24.91
C LEU A 666 -13.36 3.74 23.82
N SER A 667 -14.37 4.51 23.40
CA SER A 667 -14.21 5.61 22.44
C SER A 667 -13.21 6.67 22.92
N ARG A 668 -13.27 7.07 24.20
CA ARG A 668 -12.26 7.98 24.79
C ARG A 668 -10.85 7.41 24.77
N GLY A 669 -10.69 6.12 25.04
CA GLY A 669 -9.41 5.41 24.94
C GLY A 669 -8.83 5.47 23.53
N LEU A 670 -9.62 5.13 22.51
CA LEU A 670 -9.19 5.25 21.11
C LEU A 670 -8.86 6.71 20.78
N MET A 671 -9.72 7.66 21.17
CA MET A 671 -9.53 9.09 20.90
C MET A 671 -8.23 9.65 21.47
N HIS A 672 -7.85 9.24 22.70
CA HIS A 672 -6.56 9.52 23.32
C HIS A 672 -5.41 8.89 22.51
N ASN A 673 -5.53 7.61 22.17
CA ASN A 673 -4.46 6.84 21.53
C ASN A 673 -4.23 7.10 20.04
N GLN A 674 -5.06 7.91 19.37
CA GLN A 674 -4.82 8.36 17.99
C GLN A 674 -3.44 8.99 17.78
N GLN A 675 -2.88 9.64 18.81
CA GLN A 675 -1.56 10.28 18.78
C GLN A 675 -0.47 9.49 19.51
N SER A 676 -0.82 8.47 20.29
CA SER A 676 0.12 7.54 20.94
C SER A 676 0.86 6.72 19.90
N LEU A 677 2.15 6.42 20.16
CA LEU A 677 2.89 5.39 19.43
C LEU A 677 2.25 4.02 19.73
N VAL A 678 1.74 3.30 18.72
CA VAL A 678 1.03 2.01 18.88
C VAL A 678 1.53 0.97 17.88
N THR A 679 1.35 -0.31 18.21
CA THR A 679 1.89 -1.45 17.46
C THR A 679 0.89 -2.61 17.38
N GLY A 680 1.23 -3.67 16.66
CA GLY A 680 0.45 -4.91 16.63
C GLY A 680 0.15 -5.52 18.01
N PHE A 681 1.01 -5.27 19.02
CA PHE A 681 0.78 -5.74 20.39
C PHE A 681 -0.43 -5.09 21.05
N GLU A 682 -0.65 -3.78 20.85
CA GLU A 682 -1.84 -3.09 21.36
C GLU A 682 -3.10 -3.56 20.60
N ILE A 683 -2.99 -3.85 19.30
CA ILE A 683 -4.10 -4.43 18.51
C ILE A 683 -4.47 -5.81 19.07
N HIS A 684 -3.50 -6.70 19.29
CA HIS A 684 -3.73 -8.02 19.89
C HIS A 684 -4.45 -7.90 21.24
N ALA A 685 -3.94 -7.06 22.15
CA ALA A 685 -4.54 -6.87 23.46
C ALA A 685 -5.98 -6.31 23.37
N THR A 686 -6.25 -5.44 22.41
CA THR A 686 -7.59 -4.89 22.14
C THR A 686 -8.55 -5.97 21.66
N LEU A 687 -8.15 -6.76 20.66
CA LEU A 687 -8.93 -7.88 20.16
C LEU A 687 -9.17 -8.92 21.26
N LYS A 688 -8.16 -9.22 22.09
CA LYS A 688 -8.26 -10.21 23.18
C LYS A 688 -9.22 -9.73 24.28
N LEU A 689 -9.28 -8.43 24.54
CA LEU A 689 -10.24 -7.84 25.47
C LEU A 689 -11.67 -7.90 24.92
N LEU A 690 -11.87 -7.65 23.61
CA LEU A 690 -13.18 -7.82 22.96
C LEU A 690 -13.64 -9.28 22.99
N ALA A 691 -12.75 -10.21 22.66
CA ALA A 691 -12.95 -11.65 22.70
C ALA A 691 -13.08 -12.24 24.13
N SER A 692 -12.86 -11.45 25.19
CA SER A 692 -12.94 -11.96 26.57
C SER A 692 -14.37 -12.14 27.08
N GLY A 693 -15.38 -11.64 26.36
CA GLY A 693 -16.79 -11.60 26.77
C GLY A 693 -17.11 -10.66 27.96
N LYS A 694 -16.15 -10.44 28.87
CA LYS A 694 -16.32 -9.75 30.17
C LYS A 694 -16.96 -8.37 30.04
N LEU A 695 -16.55 -7.58 29.05
CA LEU A 695 -17.12 -6.24 28.80
C LEU A 695 -18.64 -6.27 28.62
N PHE A 696 -19.18 -7.29 27.96
CA PHE A 696 -20.55 -7.34 27.46
C PHE A 696 -21.48 -8.21 28.32
N ASN A 697 -20.92 -9.25 28.95
CA ASN A 697 -21.65 -10.24 29.72
C ASN A 697 -22.09 -9.75 31.12
N ASP A 698 -21.30 -8.90 31.79
CA ASP A 698 -21.43 -8.66 33.24
C ASP A 698 -22.71 -7.94 33.69
N VAL A 699 -23.38 -8.50 34.70
CA VAL A 699 -24.70 -8.06 35.20
C VAL A 699 -24.57 -6.91 36.21
N GLU A 700 -25.56 -6.00 36.18
CA GLU A 700 -25.84 -4.93 37.18
C GLU A 700 -24.68 -4.34 38.00
N GLY A 701 -23.75 -3.61 37.35
CA GLY A 701 -22.96 -2.55 37.99
C GLY A 701 -22.06 -2.95 39.16
N ASN A 702 -21.89 -4.25 39.43
CA ASN A 702 -21.08 -4.79 40.52
C ASN A 702 -19.60 -4.79 40.11
N ASN A 703 -19.10 -3.61 39.73
CA ASN A 703 -17.75 -3.34 39.25
C ASN A 703 -16.74 -3.61 40.37
N ASN A 704 -16.39 -4.88 40.59
CA ASN A 704 -15.33 -5.32 41.49
C ASN A 704 -14.09 -5.70 40.66
N ASP A 705 -14.27 -6.42 39.55
CA ASP A 705 -13.19 -6.73 38.60
C ASP A 705 -12.89 -5.54 37.65
N MET A 706 -13.91 -4.75 37.27
CA MET A 706 -13.73 -3.49 36.51
C MET A 706 -13.52 -2.26 37.43
N LYS A 707 -13.03 -2.45 38.66
CA LYS A 707 -12.85 -1.38 39.66
C LYS A 707 -11.50 -0.68 39.49
N GLY A 708 -11.42 0.20 38.50
CA GLY A 708 -10.21 0.92 38.10
C GLY A 708 -9.74 0.53 36.70
N ASP A 709 -8.79 1.27 36.14
CA ASP A 709 -8.46 1.22 34.71
C ASP A 709 -7.65 0.00 34.25
N GLY A 710 -7.30 -0.93 35.16
CA GLY A 710 -6.41 -2.05 34.86
C GLY A 710 -6.90 -3.01 33.76
N TRP A 711 -8.22 -3.16 33.59
CA TRP A 711 -8.82 -4.10 32.61
C TRP A 711 -8.58 -3.69 31.15
N ARG A 712 -8.29 -2.42 30.89
CA ARG A 712 -8.00 -1.87 29.54
C ARG A 712 -6.51 -1.66 29.28
N LYS A 713 -5.64 -1.98 30.23
CA LYS A 713 -4.22 -1.62 30.19
C LYS A 713 -3.49 -2.28 29.01
N GLY A 714 -2.75 -1.49 28.24
CA GLY A 714 -2.01 -1.96 27.07
C GLY A 714 -2.88 -2.28 25.84
N THR A 715 -4.14 -1.85 25.82
CA THR A 715 -5.02 -1.89 24.64
C THR A 715 -5.11 -0.51 23.98
N LEU A 716 -5.65 -0.43 22.76
CA LEU A 716 -5.99 0.85 22.13
C LEU A 716 -7.07 1.62 22.92
N PHE A 717 -7.81 0.97 23.82
CA PHE A 717 -8.77 1.60 24.73
C PHE A 717 -8.14 2.20 26.01
N ASP A 718 -6.82 2.08 26.19
CA ASP A 718 -6.12 2.52 27.39
C ASP A 718 -5.94 4.05 27.46
N GLU A 719 -6.80 4.74 28.22
CA GLU A 719 -6.64 6.17 28.55
C GLU A 719 -5.36 6.46 29.38
N THR A 720 -4.63 5.44 29.84
CA THR A 720 -3.38 5.58 30.60
C THR A 720 -2.12 5.25 29.79
N LEU A 721 -2.24 4.92 28.50
CA LEU A 721 -1.09 4.72 27.63
C LEU A 721 -0.34 6.05 27.44
N ASP A 722 0.97 6.01 27.66
CA ASP A 722 1.82 7.19 27.64
C ASP A 722 2.11 7.66 26.21
N ILE A 723 1.66 8.88 25.90
CA ILE A 723 1.84 9.54 24.60
C ILE A 723 3.31 9.89 24.28
N SER A 724 4.19 9.87 25.29
CA SER A 724 5.64 10.04 25.14
C SER A 724 6.43 8.73 25.05
N ARG A 725 5.76 7.56 25.06
CA ARG A 725 6.46 6.27 25.18
C ARG A 725 7.45 6.04 24.03
N THR A 726 8.63 5.53 24.39
CA THR A 726 9.73 5.26 23.45
C THR A 726 9.46 4.05 22.57
N CYS A 727 10.23 3.92 21.47
CA CYS A 727 10.26 2.70 20.66
C CYS A 727 10.51 1.44 21.51
N GLU A 728 11.44 1.49 22.47
CA GLU A 728 11.74 0.39 23.40
C GLU A 728 10.51 0.00 24.23
N GLN A 729 9.81 0.99 24.81
CA GLN A 729 8.57 0.76 25.58
C GLN A 729 7.41 0.25 24.71
N ALA A 730 7.43 0.57 23.41
CA ALA A 730 6.51 0.05 22.39
C ALA A 730 6.99 -1.27 21.75
N LYS A 731 8.12 -1.84 22.18
CA LYS A 731 8.76 -3.05 21.62
C LYS A 731 9.13 -2.95 20.13
N ILE A 732 9.43 -1.74 19.64
CA ILE A 732 9.91 -1.48 18.27
C ILE A 732 11.46 -1.56 18.26
N PRO A 733 12.07 -2.46 17.46
CA PRO A 733 13.53 -2.53 17.30
C PRO A 733 14.16 -1.22 16.80
N GLU A 734 15.43 -0.97 17.11
CA GLU A 734 16.09 0.32 16.82
C GLU A 734 16.16 0.63 15.32
N GLU A 735 16.38 -0.41 14.50
CA GLU A 735 16.42 -0.35 13.04
C GLU A 735 15.08 0.06 12.41
N TYR A 736 13.96 -0.14 13.12
CA TYR A 736 12.62 0.30 12.73
C TYR A 736 12.17 1.55 13.52
N CYS A 737 12.96 2.04 14.48
CA CYS A 737 12.61 3.20 15.31
C CYS A 737 12.83 4.53 14.57
N SER A 738 11.84 4.94 13.75
CA SER A 738 11.81 6.24 13.08
C SER A 738 11.05 7.33 13.83
N CYS A 739 10.18 7.00 14.80
CA CYS A 739 9.54 7.99 15.68
C CYS A 739 10.44 8.27 16.89
N ARG A 740 11.02 9.47 16.98
CA ARG A 740 11.98 9.85 18.04
C ARG A 740 11.61 11.19 18.67
N VAL A 741 11.69 11.29 19.99
CA VAL A 741 11.49 12.58 20.69
C VAL A 741 12.65 13.53 20.33
N PRO A 742 12.39 14.81 20.01
CA PRO A 742 13.45 15.80 19.79
C PRO A 742 14.30 16.02 21.06
N ASN A 743 15.63 16.08 20.89
CA ASN A 743 16.61 16.42 21.94
C ASN A 743 16.73 17.94 22.16
#